data_AF-A0A7C7ST50-F1
#
_entry.id   AF-A0A7C7ST50-F1
#
_cell.length_a   1.000
_cell.length_b   1.000
_cell.length_c   1.000
_cell.angle_alpha   90.00
_cell.angle_beta   90.00
_cell.angle_gamma   90.00
#
_symmetry.space_group_name_H-M   'P 1'
#
loop_
_entity.id
_entity.type
_entity.pdbx_description
1 polymer ?
#
loop_
_entity_poly.entity_id
_entity_poly.type
_entity_poly.pdbx_seq_one_letter_code
_entity_poly.pdbx_strand_id
1 'polypeptide(L)'
;MAGRGPHFSVVYFAALAFNSIVFSCHPNMKNRISLSLALSLVSVAATAAEPDATARIVSLFAADTKLEPAIRVQTPTALITRIADRVRDRHAREGVFNSYDHYLSWYWEERTVAIEIVDTVAKGGKEVTINIASLTPLNRPNFRCFFRGENTVAEYHHNVVAKSIGVNRYSTTITYNSIEQRELRSGDYMEFEFSPFFVSPKNGRKNYYGTQMLYVIGRGIVPWRGEGEKLDSVPLPQTAWLGGRTTLPYQYSDEPEERFSQMAGNMAPVSAQPFMLGRRLHHTDFGDGSHSEKPNPAFADQAGKLGPQFVARSCIACHVNNGRALPPDVGAPMYQTVIKVAGSSERSPHAKLGSALQPQSIKGQAEATATLSGYSTIEGTFADGTEYSLQKPTYAFHGTTPSQFSVRLTPQLVGLGLIEAVSEATIIALADPDDADGDGISGRVQTVRDPQTGQMRLGRFGYKAGQARLIHQIANALNSDMGVTSAIFPRLDGETAAGEPEIALADLADMTRYVATLGVSARRELTDADTLRGERIFASAQCAKCHTSQLATSPYHPFAELRDQTIRPYTDLLLHDMGPGLADNMGEHAASGAEWRTSPLWSIGLTVDVSGGEAFLHDGRARNLTEAILWHGGEAETAKETFRNMPASDRSALLKFLKSM
;
A
#
# COMPACT_ATOMS: atom_id res chain seq x y z
N MET A 1 21.65 -10.46 66.30
CA MET A 1 20.44 -9.61 66.46
C MET A 1 19.85 -9.43 65.07
N ALA A 2 19.01 -10.31 64.52
CA ALA A 2 17.60 -10.62 64.84
C ALA A 2 16.73 -9.34 64.90
N GLY A 3 15.63 -9.15 64.15
CA GLY A 3 14.83 -9.97 63.23
C GLY A 3 13.87 -9.09 62.39
N ARG A 4 13.43 -9.57 61.21
CA ARG A 4 12.08 -10.10 60.89
C ARG A 4 10.99 -9.04 60.56
N GLY A 5 10.42 -9.12 59.34
CA GLY A 5 9.03 -8.71 59.02
C GLY A 5 8.01 -9.75 59.53
N PRO A 6 6.82 -10.00 58.92
CA PRO A 6 6.18 -9.40 57.73
C PRO A 6 4.61 -9.31 57.81
N HIS A 7 3.96 -9.04 56.66
CA HIS A 7 2.60 -9.44 56.21
C HIS A 7 1.31 -8.83 56.80
N PHE A 8 0.38 -8.47 55.89
CA PHE A 8 -1.07 -8.68 56.08
C PHE A 8 -1.72 -9.17 54.78
N SER A 9 -2.68 -10.09 54.95
CA SER A 9 -3.31 -10.97 53.97
C SER A 9 -4.61 -10.45 53.35
N VAL A 10 -4.95 -11.07 52.22
CA VAL A 10 -6.24 -11.10 51.49
C VAL A 10 -7.28 -11.95 52.23
N VAL A 11 -8.57 -11.56 52.26
CA VAL A 11 -9.75 -12.47 52.34
C VAL A 11 -10.97 -11.90 51.59
N TYR A 12 -11.64 -12.78 50.84
CA TYR A 12 -12.90 -12.67 50.07
C TYR A 12 -14.17 -12.62 50.94
N PHE A 13 -15.27 -12.01 50.44
CA PHE A 13 -16.64 -12.43 50.75
C PHE A 13 -17.59 -12.22 49.55
N ALA A 14 -18.60 -13.08 49.47
CA ALA A 14 -19.44 -13.35 48.30
C ALA A 14 -20.91 -12.87 48.45
N ALA A 15 -21.53 -12.66 47.28
CA ALA A 15 -22.90 -13.05 46.87
C ALA A 15 -24.19 -12.29 47.30
N LEU A 16 -24.94 -11.95 46.25
CA LEU A 16 -26.40 -12.07 46.00
C LEU A 16 -27.43 -11.15 46.70
N ALA A 17 -28.21 -10.42 45.88
CA ALA A 17 -29.68 -10.38 45.99
C ALA A 17 -30.34 -9.90 44.68
N PHE A 18 -31.31 -10.71 44.22
CA PHE A 18 -32.26 -10.47 43.13
C PHE A 18 -33.33 -9.46 43.54
N ASN A 19 -33.89 -8.74 42.55
CA ASN A 19 -35.17 -8.04 42.70
C ASN A 19 -36.22 -8.69 41.79
N SER A 20 -37.31 -9.17 42.39
CA SER A 20 -38.50 -9.69 41.73
C SER A 20 -39.67 -8.75 41.97
N ILE A 21 -40.47 -8.47 40.94
CA ILE A 21 -41.81 -7.92 41.08
C ILE A 21 -42.81 -8.96 40.55
N VAL A 22 -43.80 -9.21 41.39
CA VAL A 22 -44.89 -10.19 41.29
C VAL A 22 -46.09 -9.56 40.57
N PHE A 23 -46.81 -10.33 39.74
CA PHE A 23 -48.26 -10.19 39.63
C PHE A 23 -48.96 -11.54 39.42
N SER A 24 -50.21 -11.57 39.89
CA SER A 24 -50.94 -12.69 40.47
C SER A 24 -51.62 -13.64 39.47
N CYS A 25 -51.78 -14.87 39.93
CA CYS A 25 -52.52 -15.98 39.32
C CYS A 25 -54.04 -15.85 39.55
N HIS A 26 -54.88 -16.44 38.68
CA HIS A 26 -56.06 -17.25 39.04
C HIS A 26 -56.52 -18.19 37.88
N PRO A 27 -57.17 -19.35 38.16
CA PRO A 27 -57.19 -20.51 37.27
C PRO A 27 -58.60 -20.96 36.82
N ASN A 28 -58.73 -21.69 35.70
CA ASN A 28 -59.65 -22.84 35.61
C ASN A 28 -59.44 -23.75 34.38
N MET A 29 -59.92 -24.99 34.50
CA MET A 29 -59.42 -26.22 33.87
C MET A 29 -60.48 -26.89 32.96
N LYS A 30 -60.00 -27.68 31.98
CA LYS A 30 -60.65 -28.81 31.23
C LYS A 30 -61.32 -28.49 29.87
N ASN A 31 -60.72 -28.95 28.76
CA ASN A 31 -61.03 -30.23 28.11
C ASN A 31 -60.22 -30.44 26.81
N ARG A 32 -59.99 -31.71 26.45
CA ARG A 32 -59.18 -32.20 25.32
C ARG A 32 -59.96 -32.17 23.98
N ILE A 33 -59.22 -32.13 22.86
CA ILE A 33 -59.31 -32.95 21.61
C ILE A 33 -59.18 -32.14 20.29
N SER A 34 -58.14 -32.52 19.54
CA SER A 34 -57.90 -32.57 18.07
C SER A 34 -57.86 -31.32 17.16
N LEU A 35 -56.63 -31.07 16.69
CA LEU A 35 -56.17 -31.13 15.29
C LEU A 35 -56.90 -30.31 14.21
N SER A 36 -56.29 -29.19 13.83
CA SER A 36 -56.10 -28.70 12.44
C SER A 36 -55.37 -27.35 12.48
N LEU A 37 -54.05 -27.33 12.33
CA LEU A 37 -53.25 -26.10 12.28
C LEU A 37 -53.12 -25.65 10.83
N ALA A 38 -53.97 -24.71 10.40
CA ALA A 38 -53.74 -23.91 9.21
C ALA A 38 -52.85 -22.73 9.61
N LEU A 39 -51.54 -22.83 9.33
CA LEU A 39 -50.60 -21.74 9.59
C LEU A 39 -50.58 -20.79 8.39
N SER A 40 -51.24 -19.64 8.55
CA SER A 40 -51.07 -18.48 7.68
C SER A 40 -49.74 -17.81 8.05
N LEU A 41 -48.74 -17.95 7.17
CA LEU A 41 -47.49 -17.20 7.24
C LEU A 41 -47.74 -15.75 6.80
N VAL A 42 -47.92 -14.85 7.76
CA VAL A 42 -47.79 -13.41 7.51
C VAL A 42 -46.29 -13.09 7.46
N SER A 43 -45.79 -12.78 6.27
CA SER A 43 -44.45 -12.25 6.06
C SER A 43 -44.36 -10.83 6.64
N VAL A 44 -43.73 -10.68 7.80
CA VAL A 44 -43.29 -9.36 8.26
C VAL A 44 -41.98 -9.07 7.54
N ALA A 45 -42.06 -8.23 6.50
CA ALA A 45 -40.90 -7.62 5.92
C ALA A 45 -40.22 -6.76 7.00
N ALA A 46 -39.08 -7.23 7.51
CA ALA A 46 -38.22 -6.42 8.36
C ALA A 46 -37.59 -5.34 7.47
N THR A 47 -38.18 -4.15 7.45
CA THR A 47 -37.46 -2.94 7.08
C THR A 47 -36.40 -2.71 8.16
N ALA A 48 -35.19 -3.21 7.93
CA ALA A 48 -34.05 -2.87 8.75
C ALA A 48 -33.81 -1.37 8.59
N ALA A 49 -34.17 -0.60 9.61
CA ALA A 49 -33.71 0.77 9.76
C ALA A 49 -32.18 0.78 9.70
N GLU A 50 -31.61 1.73 8.95
CA GLU A 50 -30.17 1.92 8.86
C GLU A 50 -29.61 2.07 10.29
N PRO A 51 -28.57 1.31 10.66
CA PRO A 51 -27.87 1.60 11.90
C PRO A 51 -27.25 2.99 11.76
N ASP A 52 -27.38 3.78 12.82
CA ASP A 52 -26.70 5.07 13.01
C ASP A 52 -25.31 5.05 12.34
N ALA A 53 -24.99 6.03 11.49
CA ALA A 53 -23.72 6.08 10.76
C ALA A 53 -22.49 6.19 11.71
N THR A 54 -22.73 6.43 13.00
CA THR A 54 -21.75 6.36 14.07
C THR A 54 -21.71 5.03 14.83
N ALA A 55 -22.47 4.01 14.38
CA ALA A 55 -22.42 2.64 14.88
C ALA A 55 -20.96 2.21 14.96
N ARG A 56 -20.46 2.17 16.21
CA ARG A 56 -19.06 2.16 16.62
C ARG A 56 -18.14 1.53 15.57
N ILE A 57 -17.51 2.36 14.74
CA ILE A 57 -16.47 1.94 13.81
C ILE A 57 -15.46 1.12 14.62
N VAL A 58 -15.34 -0.17 14.31
CA VAL A 58 -14.45 -1.05 15.05
C VAL A 58 -13.04 -0.90 14.48
N SER A 59 -12.05 -0.63 15.32
CA SER A 59 -10.66 -0.48 14.89
C SER A 59 -10.06 -1.76 14.33
N LEU A 60 -9.37 -1.66 13.18
CA LEU A 60 -8.70 -2.80 12.56
C LEU A 60 -7.67 -3.44 13.48
N PHE A 61 -6.92 -2.60 14.19
CA PHE A 61 -5.83 -3.01 15.07
C PHE A 61 -5.96 -2.32 16.41
N ALA A 62 -5.82 -3.08 17.48
CA ALA A 62 -5.97 -2.65 18.87
C ALA A 62 -4.91 -3.33 19.77
N ALA A 63 -4.91 -3.01 21.05
CA ALA A 63 -3.89 -3.48 21.99
C ALA A 63 -3.78 -5.02 22.12
N ASP A 64 -4.84 -5.75 21.76
CA ASP A 64 -4.90 -7.21 21.74
C ASP A 64 -4.49 -7.82 20.38
N THR A 65 -4.17 -7.00 19.38
CA THR A 65 -3.69 -7.47 18.08
C THR A 65 -2.37 -8.20 18.24
N LYS A 66 -2.29 -9.42 17.70
CA LYS A 66 -1.04 -10.21 17.72
C LYS A 66 0.01 -9.53 16.84
N LEU A 67 1.06 -9.04 17.49
CA LEU A 67 2.15 -8.31 16.85
C LEU A 67 3.29 -9.25 16.42
N GLU A 68 3.82 -9.03 15.21
CA GLU A 68 5.08 -9.63 14.79
C GLU A 68 6.27 -9.04 15.59
N PRO A 69 7.40 -9.77 15.69
CA PRO A 69 8.57 -9.31 16.44
C PRO A 69 9.04 -7.92 15.99
N ALA A 70 9.39 -7.08 16.97
CA ALA A 70 9.89 -5.75 16.67
C ALA A 70 11.23 -5.79 15.90
N ILE A 71 11.31 -4.99 14.83
CA ILE A 71 12.52 -4.80 14.04
C ILE A 71 13.52 -3.83 14.69
N ARG A 72 13.10 -3.07 15.70
CA ARG A 72 13.98 -2.19 16.47
C ARG A 72 13.71 -2.35 17.95
N VAL A 73 14.72 -2.76 18.71
CA VAL A 73 14.60 -3.02 20.15
C VAL A 73 15.72 -2.30 20.89
N GLN A 74 15.36 -1.48 21.86
CA GLN A 74 16.31 -0.89 22.81
C GLN A 74 16.45 -1.85 23.99
N THR A 75 17.66 -2.36 24.23
CA THR A 75 17.98 -3.15 25.42
C THR A 75 18.83 -2.32 26.39
N PRO A 76 19.12 -2.81 27.61
CA PRO A 76 20.06 -2.13 28.50
C PRO A 76 21.48 -1.97 27.91
N THR A 77 21.87 -2.85 26.98
CA THR A 77 23.26 -2.96 26.49
C THR A 77 23.43 -2.69 25.00
N ALA A 78 22.35 -2.65 24.21
CA ALA A 78 22.43 -2.39 22.77
C ALA A 78 21.15 -1.77 22.20
N LEU A 79 21.30 -1.13 21.04
CA LEU A 79 20.22 -0.96 20.07
C LEU A 79 20.27 -2.14 19.08
N ILE A 80 19.21 -2.94 19.04
CA ILE A 80 19.09 -4.05 18.09
C ILE A 80 18.21 -3.58 16.91
N THR A 81 18.73 -3.70 15.69
CA THR A 81 17.98 -3.47 14.45
C THR A 81 17.95 -4.76 13.63
N ARG A 82 16.77 -5.19 13.19
CA ARG A 82 16.58 -6.40 12.37
C ARG A 82 15.95 -6.01 11.06
N ILE A 83 16.58 -6.40 9.97
CA ILE A 83 16.09 -6.17 8.62
C ILE A 83 16.24 -7.44 7.79
N ALA A 84 15.62 -7.44 6.64
CA ALA A 84 15.85 -8.41 5.60
C ALA A 84 16.35 -7.75 4.33
N ASP A 85 17.03 -8.53 3.51
CA ASP A 85 17.50 -8.11 2.20
C ASP A 85 17.22 -9.19 1.15
N ARG A 86 17.26 -8.78 -0.11
CA ARG A 86 17.25 -9.64 -1.29
C ARG A 86 18.60 -9.57 -2.00
N VAL A 87 18.87 -10.61 -2.78
CA VAL A 87 20.01 -10.58 -3.70
C VAL A 87 19.82 -9.58 -4.85
N ARG A 88 20.95 -9.02 -5.31
CA ARG A 88 21.10 -8.06 -6.41
C ARG A 88 22.13 -8.54 -7.41
N ASP A 89 22.03 -8.07 -8.66
CA ASP A 89 22.91 -8.52 -9.75
C ASP A 89 24.20 -7.69 -9.86
N ARG A 90 24.11 -6.41 -9.51
CA ARG A 90 25.17 -5.38 -9.50
C ARG A 90 25.11 -4.52 -8.24
N HIS A 91 25.93 -3.46 -8.18
CA HIS A 91 25.91 -2.46 -7.11
C HIS A 91 25.00 -1.27 -7.45
N ALA A 92 24.48 -0.57 -6.43
CA ALA A 92 23.44 0.44 -6.63
C ALA A 92 23.89 1.65 -7.45
N ARG A 93 25.20 1.94 -7.46
CA ARG A 93 25.81 3.08 -8.18
C ARG A 93 26.42 2.68 -9.54
N GLU A 94 26.26 1.44 -9.98
CA GLU A 94 26.68 1.02 -11.33
C GLU A 94 25.55 1.19 -12.36
N GLY A 95 24.95 2.39 -12.42
CA GLY A 95 23.78 2.66 -13.24
C GLY A 95 23.96 2.32 -14.73
N VAL A 96 25.17 2.43 -15.26
CA VAL A 96 25.49 2.05 -16.66
C VAL A 96 25.11 0.61 -17.03
N PHE A 97 24.92 -0.30 -16.07
CA PHE A 97 24.53 -1.68 -16.36
C PHE A 97 23.02 -1.94 -16.30
N ASN A 98 22.20 -1.06 -15.71
CA ASN A 98 20.76 -1.28 -15.49
C ASN A 98 20.46 -2.70 -14.98
N SER A 99 21.08 -3.07 -13.85
CA SER A 99 21.08 -4.45 -13.35
C SER A 99 21.08 -4.54 -11.81
N TYR A 100 20.41 -3.60 -11.15
CA TYR A 100 20.34 -3.52 -9.70
C TYR A 100 18.91 -3.64 -9.18
N ASP A 101 17.98 -2.82 -9.68
CA ASP A 101 16.59 -2.76 -9.22
C ASP A 101 15.71 -3.84 -9.83
N HIS A 102 16.11 -4.46 -10.93
CA HIS A 102 15.42 -5.63 -11.49
C HIS A 102 15.35 -6.82 -10.52
N TYR A 103 14.49 -7.78 -10.86
CA TYR A 103 14.38 -9.06 -10.17
C TYR A 103 15.03 -10.19 -10.96
N LEU A 104 15.81 -10.99 -10.25
CA LEU A 104 16.54 -12.14 -10.77
C LEU A 104 15.61 -13.29 -11.13
N SER A 105 15.98 -14.16 -12.06
CA SER A 105 15.25 -15.42 -12.18
C SER A 105 15.29 -16.22 -10.86
N TRP A 106 14.15 -16.82 -10.51
CA TRP A 106 13.95 -17.55 -9.25
C TRP A 106 14.21 -16.71 -7.99
N TYR A 107 13.90 -15.41 -8.01
CA TYR A 107 14.07 -14.50 -6.88
C TYR A 107 13.33 -14.93 -5.59
N TRP A 108 12.41 -15.89 -5.66
CA TRP A 108 11.72 -16.47 -4.51
C TRP A 108 12.38 -17.72 -3.93
N GLU A 109 13.42 -18.28 -4.56
CA GLU A 109 14.09 -19.49 -4.07
C GLU A 109 15.45 -19.14 -3.45
N GLU A 110 15.55 -19.21 -2.13
CA GLU A 110 16.82 -19.06 -1.39
C GLU A 110 17.50 -17.67 -1.55
N ARG A 111 16.73 -16.65 -1.93
CA ARG A 111 17.22 -15.33 -2.36
C ARG A 111 17.02 -14.20 -1.37
N THR A 112 16.59 -14.53 -0.15
CA THR A 112 16.43 -13.58 0.94
C THR A 112 17.38 -13.92 2.09
N VAL A 113 17.79 -12.90 2.82
CA VAL A 113 18.63 -13.01 4.02
C VAL A 113 18.07 -12.13 5.13
N ALA A 114 18.24 -12.56 6.37
CA ALA A 114 17.95 -11.75 7.55
C ALA A 114 19.26 -11.21 8.13
N ILE A 115 19.27 -9.93 8.49
CA ILE A 115 20.41 -9.23 9.08
C ILE A 115 19.97 -8.63 10.41
N GLU A 116 20.65 -8.98 11.49
CA GLU A 116 20.51 -8.38 12.81
C GLU A 116 21.78 -7.59 13.15
N ILE A 117 21.59 -6.31 13.44
CA ILE A 117 22.63 -5.37 13.84
C ILE A 117 22.47 -5.14 15.34
N VAL A 118 23.47 -5.56 16.11
CA VAL A 118 23.56 -5.36 17.57
C VAL A 118 24.54 -4.24 17.82
N ASP A 119 24.03 -3.03 18.04
CA ASP A 119 24.82 -1.83 18.24
C ASP A 119 24.97 -1.53 19.75
N THR A 120 26.11 -1.91 20.31
CA THR A 120 26.44 -1.62 21.72
C THR A 120 26.94 -0.19 21.91
N VAL A 121 27.45 0.46 20.85
CA VAL A 121 27.93 1.85 20.87
C VAL A 121 26.80 2.80 21.25
N ALA A 122 25.56 2.49 20.82
CA ALA A 122 24.33 3.16 21.24
C ALA A 122 24.12 3.20 22.77
N LYS A 123 24.80 2.33 23.53
CA LYS A 123 24.73 2.20 25.00
C LYS A 123 26.10 2.31 25.68
N GLY A 124 27.07 2.95 25.02
CA GLY A 124 28.42 3.18 25.57
C GLY A 124 29.39 2.00 25.43
N GLY A 125 28.99 0.95 24.71
CA GLY A 125 29.91 -0.08 24.23
C GLY A 125 30.80 0.44 23.09
N LYS A 126 31.53 -0.47 22.45
CA LYS A 126 32.55 -0.13 21.43
C LYS A 126 32.38 -0.85 20.11
N GLU A 127 31.33 -1.66 19.99
CA GLU A 127 31.20 -2.61 18.89
C GLU A 127 29.79 -2.65 18.30
N VAL A 128 29.74 -2.90 17.01
CA VAL A 128 28.53 -3.22 16.26
C VAL A 128 28.70 -4.62 15.70
N THR A 129 27.88 -5.56 16.15
CA THR A 129 27.89 -6.95 15.65
C THR A 129 26.80 -7.14 14.59
N ILE A 130 27.17 -7.77 13.48
CA ILE A 130 26.27 -8.08 12.37
C ILE A 130 26.06 -9.59 12.36
N ASN A 131 24.85 -10.04 12.64
CA ASN A 131 24.43 -11.43 12.55
C ASN A 131 23.59 -11.63 11.30
N ILE A 132 23.88 -12.69 10.54
CA ILE A 132 23.24 -12.96 9.25
C ILE A 132 22.69 -14.37 9.26
N ALA A 133 21.44 -14.52 8.81
CA ALA A 133 20.82 -15.81 8.56
C ALA A 133 20.38 -15.90 7.09
N SER A 134 20.76 -16.99 6.42
CA SER A 134 20.38 -17.27 5.03
C SER A 134 19.46 -18.49 4.94
N LEU A 135 18.73 -18.61 3.83
CA LEU A 135 17.89 -19.78 3.56
C LEU A 135 18.72 -20.99 3.10
N THR A 136 19.91 -20.76 2.54
CA THR A 136 20.79 -21.80 1.99
C THR A 136 22.25 -21.53 2.37
N PRO A 137 23.14 -22.55 2.41
CA PRO A 137 24.52 -22.38 2.82
C PRO A 137 25.33 -21.41 1.94
N LEU A 138 26.12 -20.56 2.58
CA LEU A 138 27.07 -19.63 1.98
C LEU A 138 28.52 -20.09 2.16
N ASN A 139 29.33 -19.92 1.13
CA ASN A 139 30.77 -20.22 1.13
C ASN A 139 31.59 -19.02 1.63
N ARG A 140 31.28 -17.84 1.10
CA ARG A 140 32.00 -16.59 1.39
C ARG A 140 30.99 -15.46 1.64
N PRO A 141 30.28 -15.48 2.78
CA PRO A 141 29.34 -14.43 3.15
C PRO A 141 30.08 -13.12 3.38
N ASN A 142 30.15 -12.28 2.34
CA ASN A 142 31.01 -11.11 2.37
C ASN A 142 30.25 -9.88 2.88
N PHE A 143 30.73 -9.31 3.98
CA PHE A 143 30.19 -8.08 4.56
C PHE A 143 31.18 -6.95 4.37
N ARG A 144 30.71 -5.83 3.84
CA ARG A 144 31.51 -4.63 3.64
C ARG A 144 30.80 -3.40 4.15
N CYS A 145 31.57 -2.48 4.72
CA CYS A 145 31.05 -1.23 5.23
C CYS A 145 32.08 -0.10 5.13
N PHE A 146 31.60 1.13 5.35
CA PHE A 146 32.35 2.37 5.16
C PHE A 146 32.77 2.55 3.70
N PHE A 147 31.81 3.01 2.89
CA PHE A 147 31.99 3.26 1.46
C PHE A 147 33.17 4.20 1.20
N ARG A 148 33.95 3.90 0.16
CA ARG A 148 35.15 4.64 -0.23
C ARG A 148 35.03 5.27 -1.62
N GLY A 149 34.54 4.50 -2.59
CA GLY A 149 34.21 5.01 -3.92
C GLY A 149 35.36 5.64 -4.72
N GLU A 150 36.63 5.26 -4.49
CA GLU A 150 37.78 5.92 -5.14
C GLU A 150 38.17 5.30 -6.48
N ASN A 151 38.28 3.97 -6.50
CA ASN A 151 38.67 3.22 -7.69
C ASN A 151 37.46 2.63 -8.42
N THR A 152 36.43 2.25 -7.67
CA THR A 152 35.16 1.74 -8.19
C THR A 152 34.01 2.25 -7.35
N VAL A 153 32.81 2.29 -7.94
CA VAL A 153 31.56 2.69 -7.26
C VAL A 153 31.02 1.64 -6.27
N ALA A 154 31.85 0.66 -5.90
CA ALA A 154 31.55 -0.41 -4.97
C ALA A 154 32.75 -0.76 -4.07
N GLU A 155 33.66 0.20 -3.89
CA GLU A 155 34.82 0.09 -3.03
C GLU A 155 34.49 0.51 -1.59
N TYR A 156 34.96 -0.26 -0.62
CA TYR A 156 34.73 -0.04 0.82
C TYR A 156 36.04 -0.17 1.59
N HIS A 157 36.19 0.63 2.65
CA HIS A 157 37.36 0.56 3.52
C HIS A 157 37.40 -0.73 4.35
N HIS A 158 36.23 -1.26 4.72
CA HIS A 158 36.12 -2.51 5.48
C HIS A 158 35.43 -3.58 4.63
N ASN A 159 36.08 -4.73 4.47
CA ASN A 159 35.61 -5.83 3.62
C ASN A 159 36.05 -7.17 4.21
N VAL A 160 35.11 -7.96 4.74
CA VAL A 160 35.40 -9.16 5.53
C VAL A 160 34.42 -10.30 5.23
N VAL A 161 34.94 -11.53 5.25
CA VAL A 161 34.10 -12.73 5.21
C VAL A 161 33.58 -13.02 6.61
N ALA A 162 32.25 -12.97 6.79
CA ALA A 162 31.60 -13.27 8.06
C ALA A 162 31.86 -14.74 8.48
N LYS A 163 32.12 -14.95 9.77
CA LYS A 163 32.43 -16.27 10.33
C LYS A 163 31.16 -17.08 10.48
N SER A 164 31.20 -18.36 10.11
CA SER A 164 30.10 -19.28 10.42
C SER A 164 29.99 -19.48 11.93
N ILE A 165 28.78 -19.32 12.46
CA ILE A 165 28.43 -19.54 13.87
C ILE A 165 27.35 -20.61 14.05
N GLY A 166 26.95 -21.26 12.95
CA GLY A 166 25.92 -22.29 12.93
C GLY A 166 25.44 -22.59 11.51
N VAL A 167 24.49 -23.50 11.38
CA VAL A 167 23.89 -23.83 10.08
C VAL A 167 23.21 -22.59 9.51
N ASN A 168 23.69 -22.14 8.35
CA ASN A 168 23.21 -20.94 7.64
C ASN A 168 23.22 -19.67 8.50
N ARG A 169 24.13 -19.59 9.49
CA ARG A 169 24.27 -18.44 10.38
C ARG A 169 25.70 -17.95 10.40
N TYR A 170 25.87 -16.65 10.21
CA TYR A 170 27.16 -16.00 10.07
C TYR A 170 27.23 -14.73 10.93
N SER A 171 28.43 -14.35 11.34
CA SER A 171 28.62 -13.14 12.15
C SER A 171 29.95 -12.44 11.87
N THR A 172 29.95 -11.12 11.98
CA THR A 172 31.14 -10.28 12.00
C THR A 172 30.94 -9.11 12.98
N THR A 173 32.03 -8.55 13.48
CA THR A 173 32.00 -7.44 14.44
C THR A 173 32.85 -6.28 13.91
N ILE A 174 32.27 -5.09 13.96
CA ILE A 174 32.91 -3.83 13.58
C ILE A 174 33.23 -3.06 14.86
N THR A 175 34.48 -2.61 14.99
CA THR A 175 34.98 -1.90 16.19
C THR A 175 35.68 -0.58 15.87
N TYR A 176 35.84 -0.24 14.59
CA TYR A 176 36.64 0.90 14.14
C TYR A 176 36.01 1.57 12.92
N ASN A 177 35.95 2.89 12.92
CA ASN A 177 35.54 3.69 11.78
C ASN A 177 36.76 3.95 10.90
N SER A 178 36.81 3.25 9.76
CA SER A 178 37.96 3.29 8.84
C SER A 178 37.99 4.51 7.93
N ILE A 179 36.92 5.29 7.83
CA ILE A 179 36.94 6.60 7.15
C ILE A 179 37.59 7.62 8.10
N GLU A 180 37.12 7.66 9.34
CA GLU A 180 37.51 8.66 10.33
C GLU A 180 38.80 8.32 11.09
N GLN A 181 39.33 7.10 10.90
CA GLN A 181 40.53 6.60 11.57
C GLN A 181 40.45 6.69 13.11
N ARG A 182 39.33 6.22 13.68
CA ARG A 182 39.09 6.23 15.13
C ARG A 182 38.09 5.13 15.57
N GLU A 183 37.95 4.93 16.88
CA GLU A 183 36.88 4.10 17.47
C GLU A 183 35.48 4.59 17.01
N LEU A 184 34.53 3.64 16.92
CA LEU A 184 33.14 3.92 16.58
C LEU A 184 32.48 4.86 17.59
N ARG A 185 31.63 5.76 17.10
CA ARG A 185 30.83 6.67 17.92
C ARG A 185 29.37 6.66 17.46
N SER A 186 28.46 6.94 18.39
CA SER A 186 27.07 7.24 18.03
C SER A 186 27.04 8.45 17.08
N GLY A 187 26.28 8.33 15.99
CA GLY A 187 26.22 9.31 14.90
C GLY A 187 27.09 8.96 13.69
N ASP A 188 28.03 8.02 13.80
CA ASP A 188 28.85 7.59 12.67
C ASP A 188 27.97 6.97 11.56
N TYR A 189 28.30 7.30 10.31
CA TYR A 189 27.65 6.76 9.12
C TYR A 189 28.35 5.48 8.69
N MET A 190 27.59 4.40 8.62
CA MET A 190 28.06 3.10 8.18
C MET A 190 27.17 2.63 7.03
N GLU A 191 27.50 3.09 5.81
CA GLU A 191 27.01 2.41 4.61
C GLU A 191 27.56 0.98 4.61
N PHE A 192 26.71 0.00 4.33
CA PHE A 192 27.11 -1.39 4.18
C PHE A 192 26.36 -2.09 3.05
N GLU A 193 26.96 -3.18 2.58
CA GLU A 193 26.37 -4.10 1.62
C GLU A 193 26.75 -5.53 2.02
N PHE A 194 25.83 -6.49 1.87
CA PHE A 194 26.11 -7.90 2.11
C PHE A 194 26.00 -8.71 0.82
N SER A 195 27.05 -9.45 0.48
CA SER A 195 27.08 -10.31 -0.69
C SER A 195 26.96 -11.78 -0.30
N PRO A 196 25.80 -12.43 -0.56
CA PRO A 196 25.66 -13.86 -0.34
C PRO A 196 26.27 -14.63 -1.51
N PHE A 197 27.31 -15.41 -1.21
CA PHE A 197 27.92 -16.34 -2.16
C PHE A 197 27.52 -17.79 -1.80
N PHE A 198 26.52 -18.30 -2.50
CA PHE A 198 25.90 -19.60 -2.28
C PHE A 198 26.84 -20.77 -2.63
N VAL A 199 26.77 -21.83 -1.83
CA VAL A 199 27.54 -23.07 -2.09
C VAL A 199 26.94 -23.84 -3.28
N SER A 200 25.64 -24.14 -3.18
CA SER A 200 24.90 -24.95 -4.14
C SER A 200 23.41 -24.56 -4.12
N PRO A 201 23.04 -23.38 -4.67
CA PRO A 201 21.65 -22.96 -4.71
C PRO A 201 20.85 -23.91 -5.61
N LYS A 202 19.57 -24.09 -5.31
CA LYS A 202 18.66 -24.98 -6.07
C LYS A 202 18.57 -24.59 -7.55
N ASN A 203 18.42 -23.29 -7.80
CA ASN A 203 18.41 -22.68 -9.12
C ASN A 203 19.23 -21.38 -9.12
N GLY A 204 19.50 -20.82 -10.29
CA GLY A 204 20.25 -19.56 -10.46
C GLY A 204 21.76 -19.67 -10.25
N ARG A 205 22.45 -18.52 -10.20
CA ARG A 205 23.92 -18.45 -10.04
C ARG A 205 24.34 -18.51 -8.57
N LYS A 206 25.65 -18.63 -8.33
CA LYS A 206 26.21 -18.75 -6.97
C LYS A 206 26.51 -17.41 -6.30
N ASN A 207 26.87 -16.39 -7.08
CA ASN A 207 27.39 -15.14 -6.53
C ASN A 207 26.41 -14.00 -6.78
N TYR A 208 26.05 -13.29 -5.72
CA TYR A 208 25.18 -12.13 -5.78
C TYR A 208 25.68 -11.00 -4.89
N TYR A 209 25.18 -9.81 -5.16
CA TYR A 209 25.33 -8.64 -4.31
C TYR A 209 24.08 -8.45 -3.45
N GLY A 210 24.11 -7.46 -2.57
CA GLY A 210 22.99 -7.09 -1.71
C GLY A 210 22.58 -5.65 -1.91
N THR A 211 21.57 -5.23 -1.17
CA THR A 211 21.13 -3.83 -1.17
C THR A 211 22.15 -2.96 -0.44
N GLN A 212 22.39 -1.76 -0.95
CA GLN A 212 23.23 -0.75 -0.28
C GLN A 212 22.38 -0.04 0.76
N MET A 213 22.81 -0.13 2.01
CA MET A 213 22.03 0.36 3.15
C MET A 213 22.87 1.30 4.00
N LEU A 214 22.26 2.36 4.52
CA LEU A 214 22.90 3.26 5.46
C LEU A 214 22.43 2.98 6.89
N TYR A 215 23.36 2.55 7.75
CA TYR A 215 23.15 2.47 9.19
C TYR A 215 23.80 3.67 9.87
N VAL A 216 23.05 4.40 10.68
CA VAL A 216 23.60 5.44 11.56
C VAL A 216 23.74 4.84 12.95
N ILE A 217 24.99 4.74 13.44
CA ILE A 217 25.29 4.17 14.76
C ILE A 217 24.54 4.94 15.85
N GLY A 218 23.84 4.24 16.73
CA GLY A 218 22.96 4.79 17.75
C GLY A 218 21.53 5.09 17.30
N ARG A 219 21.23 5.02 16.00
CA ARG A 219 19.93 5.41 15.42
C ARG A 219 19.22 4.30 14.66
N GLY A 220 19.95 3.51 13.87
CA GLY A 220 19.39 2.45 13.03
C GLY A 220 19.54 2.70 11.52
N ILE A 221 18.83 1.90 10.71
CA ILE A 221 18.76 2.05 9.25
C ILE A 221 17.97 3.32 8.88
N VAL A 222 18.48 4.04 7.89
CA VAL A 222 17.86 5.25 7.34
C VAL A 222 17.92 5.25 5.81
N PRO A 223 16.93 5.84 5.11
CA PRO A 223 17.07 6.12 3.69
C PRO A 223 18.15 7.19 3.48
N TRP A 224 18.84 7.11 2.33
CA TRP A 224 20.05 7.87 2.07
C TRP A 224 20.04 8.50 0.67
N ARG A 225 20.93 9.48 0.48
CA ARG A 225 21.32 10.05 -0.80
C ARG A 225 22.84 10.11 -0.86
N GLY A 226 23.42 10.00 -2.04
CA GLY A 226 24.82 10.28 -2.33
C GLY A 226 25.09 11.78 -2.35
N GLU A 227 26.23 12.19 -1.80
CA GLU A 227 26.74 13.56 -1.79
C GLU A 227 28.19 13.63 -2.29
N GLY A 228 28.54 14.71 -2.99
CA GLY A 228 29.85 14.91 -3.61
C GLY A 228 30.10 14.01 -4.83
N GLU A 229 31.30 14.13 -5.41
CA GLU A 229 31.70 13.41 -6.62
C GLU A 229 31.67 11.88 -6.47
N LYS A 230 31.96 11.39 -5.26
CA LYS A 230 31.95 9.96 -4.94
C LYS A 230 30.55 9.42 -4.64
N LEU A 231 29.55 10.29 -4.51
CA LEU A 231 28.21 9.95 -4.03
C LEU A 231 28.22 9.28 -2.66
N ASP A 232 28.98 9.81 -1.70
CA ASP A 232 29.05 9.25 -0.34
C ASP A 232 27.68 9.32 0.34
N SER A 233 27.31 8.27 1.06
CA SER A 233 25.97 8.14 1.65
C SER A 233 25.78 9.08 2.83
N VAL A 234 24.82 9.99 2.69
CA VAL A 234 24.32 10.79 3.80
C VAL A 234 22.84 10.49 4.08
N PRO A 235 22.39 10.51 5.35
CA PRO A 235 20.98 10.30 5.68
C PRO A 235 20.09 11.34 4.99
N LEU A 236 18.99 10.90 4.40
CA LEU A 236 17.95 11.82 3.97
C LEU A 236 17.30 12.49 5.20
N PRO A 237 16.99 13.80 5.13
CA PRO A 237 16.25 14.45 6.21
C PRO A 237 14.87 13.82 6.35
N GLN A 238 14.31 13.80 7.57
CA GLN A 238 13.02 13.15 7.83
C GLN A 238 11.86 13.77 7.03
N THR A 239 11.97 15.04 6.62
CA THR A 239 10.99 15.69 5.73
C THR A 239 10.90 15.03 4.35
N ALA A 240 11.91 14.27 3.94
CA ALA A 240 11.93 13.51 2.69
C ALA A 240 11.37 12.07 2.83
N TRP A 241 11.07 11.62 4.05
CA TRP A 241 10.63 10.27 4.33
C TRP A 241 9.12 10.15 4.09
N LEU A 242 8.71 10.02 2.82
CA LEU A 242 7.29 9.92 2.45
C LEU A 242 6.60 8.68 3.05
N GLY A 243 7.28 7.54 3.08
CA GLY A 243 6.84 6.31 3.75
C GLY A 243 7.35 6.15 5.18
N GLY A 244 7.87 7.21 5.82
CA GLY A 244 8.54 7.05 7.10
C GLY A 244 9.79 6.15 6.96
N ARG A 245 9.92 5.11 7.79
CA ARG A 245 11.07 4.18 7.72
C ARG A 245 10.97 3.19 6.55
N THR A 246 9.83 3.08 5.87
CA THR A 246 9.71 2.28 4.64
C THR A 246 10.19 3.04 3.40
N THR A 247 10.59 4.31 3.56
CA THR A 247 11.11 5.11 2.45
C THR A 247 12.35 4.48 1.84
N LEU A 248 12.36 4.42 0.51
CA LEU A 248 13.50 3.99 -0.30
C LEU A 248 14.54 5.12 -0.40
N PRO A 249 15.85 4.81 -0.45
CA PRO A 249 16.90 5.80 -0.75
C PRO A 249 16.72 6.36 -2.17
N TYR A 250 17.42 7.44 -2.52
CA TYR A 250 17.46 7.89 -3.92
C TYR A 250 17.96 6.77 -4.84
N GLN A 251 17.47 6.75 -6.08
CA GLN A 251 17.86 5.74 -7.05
C GLN A 251 19.13 6.19 -7.78
N TYR A 252 20.12 5.31 -7.83
CA TYR A 252 21.41 5.54 -8.51
C TYR A 252 21.69 4.51 -9.60
N SER A 253 20.77 3.57 -9.80
CA SER A 253 20.91 2.44 -10.72
C SER A 253 20.37 2.69 -12.13
N ASP A 254 19.76 3.85 -12.36
CA ASP A 254 19.18 4.23 -13.67
C ASP A 254 18.10 3.26 -14.18
N GLU A 255 17.34 2.65 -13.27
CA GLU A 255 16.25 1.70 -13.56
C GLU A 255 14.90 2.22 -13.04
N PRO A 256 14.41 3.37 -13.50
CA PRO A 256 13.29 4.04 -12.85
C PRO A 256 11.95 3.30 -13.00
N GLU A 257 11.81 2.45 -14.02
CA GLU A 257 10.66 1.56 -14.21
C GLU A 257 10.47 0.59 -13.02
N GLU A 258 11.55 0.13 -12.40
CA GLU A 258 11.51 -0.86 -11.32
C GLU A 258 11.24 -0.23 -9.94
N ARG A 259 11.08 1.10 -9.89
CA ARG A 259 11.13 1.85 -8.64
C ARG A 259 10.02 1.47 -7.67
N PHE A 260 8.82 1.19 -8.17
CA PHE A 260 7.66 0.82 -7.36
C PHE A 260 7.62 -0.67 -7.01
N SER A 261 8.59 -1.46 -7.48
CA SER A 261 8.70 -2.89 -7.21
C SER A 261 9.64 -3.20 -6.03
N GLN A 262 10.22 -2.18 -5.38
CA GLN A 262 11.27 -2.39 -4.36
C GLN A 262 10.72 -2.68 -2.96
N MET A 263 11.44 -3.51 -2.21
CA MET A 263 11.16 -3.80 -0.79
C MET A 263 11.34 -2.54 0.08
N ALA A 264 10.48 -2.36 1.08
CA ALA A 264 10.68 -1.33 2.10
C ALA A 264 12.09 -1.40 2.74
N GLY A 265 12.73 -0.25 2.96
CA GLY A 265 14.11 -0.18 3.48
C GLY A 265 14.30 -0.73 4.90
N ASN A 266 13.21 -0.88 5.66
CA ASN A 266 13.18 -1.46 6.99
C ASN A 266 12.49 -2.84 7.04
N MET A 267 12.45 -3.57 5.91
CA MET A 267 11.77 -4.86 5.78
C MET A 267 12.07 -5.80 6.95
N ALA A 268 11.04 -6.35 7.59
CA ALA A 268 11.23 -7.32 8.66
C ALA A 268 11.73 -8.68 8.12
N PRO A 269 12.60 -9.40 8.85
CA PRO A 269 13.03 -10.77 8.48
C PRO A 269 11.88 -11.72 8.12
N VAL A 270 10.78 -11.66 8.87
CA VAL A 270 9.61 -12.53 8.66
C VAL A 270 8.83 -12.21 7.39
N SER A 271 8.99 -11.01 6.84
CA SER A 271 8.26 -10.51 5.67
C SER A 271 8.96 -10.79 4.35
N ALA A 272 10.28 -10.99 4.35
CA ALA A 272 11.07 -11.02 3.12
C ALA A 272 10.74 -12.18 2.18
N GLN A 273 10.63 -13.39 2.72
CA GLN A 273 10.29 -14.56 1.90
C GLN A 273 8.83 -14.50 1.41
N PRO A 274 7.83 -14.20 2.27
CA PRO A 274 6.46 -13.93 1.82
C PRO A 274 6.35 -12.80 0.78
N PHE A 275 7.16 -11.74 0.87
CA PHE A 275 7.20 -10.69 -0.15
C PHE A 275 7.60 -11.25 -1.52
N MET A 276 8.62 -12.11 -1.59
CA MET A 276 9.04 -12.73 -2.86
C MET A 276 7.98 -13.69 -3.41
N LEU A 277 7.35 -14.48 -2.54
CA LEU A 277 6.27 -15.38 -2.94
C LEU A 277 5.03 -14.62 -3.43
N GLY A 278 4.67 -13.53 -2.76
CA GLY A 278 3.59 -12.64 -3.16
C GLY A 278 3.87 -11.93 -4.49
N ARG A 279 5.11 -11.49 -4.71
CA ARG A 279 5.53 -10.95 -6.02
C ARG A 279 5.40 -11.99 -7.12
N ARG A 280 5.80 -13.24 -6.87
CA ARG A 280 5.63 -14.33 -7.85
C ARG A 280 4.17 -14.48 -8.27
N LEU A 281 3.25 -14.48 -7.30
CA LEU A 281 1.80 -14.53 -7.55
C LEU A 281 1.31 -13.29 -8.33
N HIS A 282 1.77 -12.10 -7.97
CA HIS A 282 1.43 -10.85 -8.67
C HIS A 282 1.80 -10.88 -10.17
N HIS A 283 2.90 -11.55 -10.50
CA HIS A 283 3.40 -11.70 -11.87
C HIS A 283 2.92 -12.98 -12.59
N THR A 284 2.06 -13.78 -11.97
CA THR A 284 1.53 -15.04 -12.53
C THR A 284 0.23 -14.79 -13.30
N ASP A 285 0.15 -15.31 -14.53
CA ASP A 285 -1.11 -15.45 -15.28
C ASP A 285 -1.92 -16.62 -14.70
N PHE A 286 -3.13 -16.34 -14.19
CA PHE A 286 -3.96 -17.36 -13.54
C PHE A 286 -4.69 -18.28 -14.53
N GLY A 287 -4.62 -17.99 -15.84
CA GLY A 287 -5.17 -18.87 -16.86
C GLY A 287 -4.20 -19.97 -17.29
N ASP A 288 -2.91 -19.69 -17.43
CA ASP A 288 -1.90 -20.67 -17.88
C ASP A 288 -0.71 -20.89 -16.94
N GLY A 289 -0.63 -20.13 -15.84
CA GLY A 289 0.43 -20.17 -14.85
C GLY A 289 1.72 -19.47 -15.30
N SER A 290 1.79 -18.89 -16.49
CA SER A 290 3.02 -18.27 -16.99
C SER A 290 3.42 -17.04 -16.17
N HIS A 291 4.73 -16.84 -16.02
CA HIS A 291 5.28 -15.65 -15.35
C HIS A 291 5.57 -14.55 -16.38
N SER A 292 5.22 -13.29 -16.05
CA SER A 292 5.38 -12.16 -16.97
C SER A 292 6.84 -11.85 -17.29
N GLU A 293 7.74 -12.07 -16.33
CA GLU A 293 9.19 -11.89 -16.50
C GLU A 293 9.87 -13.20 -16.91
N LYS A 294 10.65 -13.19 -18.00
CA LYS A 294 11.46 -14.34 -18.43
C LYS A 294 12.87 -14.27 -17.83
N PRO A 295 13.54 -15.41 -17.58
CA PRO A 295 13.15 -16.79 -17.87
C PRO A 295 12.45 -17.51 -16.70
N ASN A 296 11.68 -16.80 -15.86
CA ASN A 296 11.01 -17.45 -14.73
C ASN A 296 10.04 -18.55 -15.20
N PRO A 297 10.04 -19.72 -14.53
CA PRO A 297 9.16 -20.83 -14.90
C PRO A 297 7.69 -20.52 -14.54
N ALA A 298 6.78 -21.21 -15.22
CA ALA A 298 5.36 -21.16 -14.89
C ALA A 298 5.08 -21.68 -13.48
N PHE A 299 4.07 -21.10 -12.82
CA PHE A 299 3.52 -21.58 -11.56
C PHE A 299 2.30 -22.45 -11.84
N ALA A 300 2.56 -23.74 -12.13
CA ALA A 300 1.53 -24.70 -12.54
C ALA A 300 0.34 -24.78 -11.56
N ASP A 301 0.57 -24.65 -10.26
CA ASP A 301 -0.47 -24.70 -9.23
C ASP A 301 -1.49 -23.55 -9.32
N GLN A 302 -1.18 -22.48 -10.07
CA GLN A 302 -2.06 -21.33 -10.28
C GLN A 302 -2.68 -21.31 -11.69
N ALA A 303 -2.32 -22.24 -12.57
CA ALA A 303 -2.88 -22.33 -13.91
C ALA A 303 -4.34 -22.81 -13.86
N GLY A 304 -5.16 -22.31 -14.80
CA GLY A 304 -6.56 -22.73 -14.95
C GLY A 304 -7.53 -22.21 -13.89
N LYS A 305 -7.15 -21.20 -13.10
CA LYS A 305 -7.97 -20.59 -12.03
C LYS A 305 -8.72 -19.33 -12.45
N LEU A 306 -8.42 -18.81 -13.64
CA LEU A 306 -9.14 -17.67 -14.18
C LEU A 306 -10.62 -18.00 -14.30
N GLY A 307 -11.50 -17.06 -13.94
CA GLY A 307 -12.94 -17.25 -14.05
C GLY A 307 -13.44 -17.22 -15.50
N PRO A 308 -14.68 -17.67 -15.75
CA PRO A 308 -15.24 -17.73 -17.10
C PRO A 308 -15.31 -16.38 -17.80
N GLN A 309 -15.45 -15.31 -17.03
CA GLN A 309 -15.42 -13.91 -17.44
C GLN A 309 -14.41 -13.16 -16.55
N PHE A 310 -13.64 -12.24 -17.13
CA PHE A 310 -12.60 -11.50 -16.42
C PHE A 310 -12.26 -10.17 -17.10
N VAL A 311 -11.56 -9.29 -16.37
CA VAL A 311 -10.95 -8.05 -16.87
C VAL A 311 -9.52 -8.29 -17.31
N ALA A 312 -8.72 -8.95 -16.47
CA ALA A 312 -7.32 -9.23 -16.73
C ALA A 312 -6.91 -10.60 -16.21
N ARG A 313 -5.76 -11.09 -16.68
CA ARG A 313 -5.29 -12.46 -16.42
C ARG A 313 -4.25 -12.55 -15.28
N SER A 314 -3.69 -11.42 -14.87
CA SER A 314 -2.71 -11.29 -13.79
C SER A 314 -2.79 -9.91 -13.17
N CYS A 315 -2.30 -9.75 -11.94
CA CYS A 315 -2.29 -8.44 -11.29
C CYS A 315 -1.39 -7.43 -12.04
N ILE A 316 -0.22 -7.87 -12.48
CA ILE A 316 0.75 -7.05 -13.23
C ILE A 316 0.22 -6.57 -14.59
N ALA A 317 -0.77 -7.26 -15.19
CA ALA A 317 -1.35 -6.83 -16.46
C ALA A 317 -2.10 -5.49 -16.35
N CYS A 318 -2.67 -5.18 -15.18
CA CYS A 318 -3.28 -3.88 -14.89
C CYS A 318 -2.30 -2.96 -14.15
N HIS A 319 -1.57 -3.49 -13.16
CA HIS A 319 -0.63 -2.74 -12.33
C HIS A 319 0.79 -2.81 -12.88
N VAL A 320 0.99 -2.44 -14.15
CA VAL A 320 2.31 -2.50 -14.81
C VAL A 320 3.36 -1.82 -13.94
N ASN A 321 4.44 -2.54 -13.60
CA ASN A 321 5.51 -2.10 -12.69
C ASN A 321 5.02 -1.58 -11.32
N ASN A 322 3.88 -2.07 -10.81
CA ASN A 322 3.17 -1.53 -9.63
C ASN A 322 2.70 -0.06 -9.77
N GLY A 323 2.78 0.48 -10.99
CA GLY A 323 2.37 1.82 -11.37
C GLY A 323 0.88 1.94 -11.64
N ARG A 324 0.50 3.16 -12.03
CA ARG A 324 -0.84 3.48 -12.50
C ARG A 324 -0.97 3.06 -13.97
N ALA A 325 -2.14 2.63 -14.40
CA ALA A 325 -2.40 2.40 -15.82
C ALA A 325 -2.53 3.72 -16.59
N LEU A 326 -2.43 3.64 -17.92
CA LEU A 326 -2.75 4.73 -18.83
C LEU A 326 -4.09 4.41 -19.53
N PRO A 327 -4.91 5.42 -19.89
CA PRO A 327 -6.05 5.21 -20.77
C PRO A 327 -5.60 4.57 -22.10
N PRO A 328 -6.39 3.66 -22.67
CA PRO A 328 -6.07 3.11 -23.98
C PRO A 328 -6.28 4.16 -25.08
N ASP A 329 -5.80 3.87 -26.29
CA ASP A 329 -6.09 4.67 -27.47
C ASP A 329 -7.61 4.77 -27.74
N VAL A 330 -8.04 5.85 -28.39
CA VAL A 330 -9.44 6.02 -28.80
C VAL A 330 -9.85 4.86 -29.73
N GLY A 331 -10.97 4.23 -29.39
CA GLY A 331 -11.53 3.06 -30.07
C GLY A 331 -11.04 1.72 -29.53
N ALA A 332 -9.98 1.71 -28.70
CA ALA A 332 -9.46 0.47 -28.13
C ALA A 332 -10.24 0.04 -26.87
N PRO A 333 -10.31 -1.28 -26.58
CA PRO A 333 -10.90 -1.80 -25.35
C PRO A 333 -10.17 -1.35 -24.08
N MET A 334 -10.92 -1.14 -23.01
CA MET A 334 -10.38 -0.71 -21.71
C MET A 334 -10.05 -1.90 -20.81
N TYR A 335 -8.88 -2.53 -20.99
CA TYR A 335 -8.47 -3.72 -20.21
C TYR A 335 -7.68 -3.42 -18.91
N GLN A 336 -7.21 -2.19 -18.73
CA GLN A 336 -6.52 -1.75 -17.50
C GLN A 336 -7.38 -0.79 -16.67
N THR A 337 -8.69 -0.87 -16.86
CA THR A 337 -9.70 -0.06 -16.20
C THR A 337 -10.81 -0.98 -15.76
N VAL A 338 -11.28 -0.80 -14.54
CA VAL A 338 -12.49 -1.48 -14.07
C VAL A 338 -13.67 -0.55 -14.32
N ILE A 339 -14.69 -1.05 -15.03
CA ILE A 339 -15.96 -0.35 -15.19
C ILE A 339 -16.92 -0.92 -14.15
N LYS A 340 -17.09 -0.23 -13.02
CA LYS A 340 -18.11 -0.62 -12.04
C LYS A 340 -19.48 -0.32 -12.60
N VAL A 341 -20.45 -1.18 -12.31
CA VAL A 341 -21.83 -1.09 -12.82
C VAL A 341 -22.82 -1.39 -11.72
N ALA A 342 -24.01 -0.79 -11.80
CA ALA A 342 -25.13 -1.06 -10.90
C ALA A 342 -26.36 -1.53 -11.68
N GLY A 343 -27.21 -2.28 -10.98
CA GLY A 343 -28.57 -2.63 -11.43
C GLY A 343 -29.54 -1.45 -11.31
N SER A 344 -30.84 -1.74 -11.46
CA SER A 344 -31.92 -0.73 -11.39
C SER A 344 -32.05 -0.01 -10.04
N SER A 345 -31.47 -0.58 -8.98
CA SER A 345 -31.24 0.13 -7.74
C SER A 345 -29.74 0.36 -7.58
N GLU A 346 -29.34 1.58 -7.22
CA GLU A 346 -27.94 2.06 -7.17
C GLU A 346 -26.97 1.19 -6.37
N ARG A 347 -27.49 0.23 -5.59
CA ARG A 347 -26.71 -0.64 -4.69
C ARG A 347 -26.88 -2.14 -4.95
N SER A 348 -27.62 -2.52 -5.99
CA SER A 348 -27.76 -3.92 -6.42
C SER A 348 -26.81 -4.23 -7.59
N PRO A 349 -26.19 -5.42 -7.65
CA PRO A 349 -25.48 -5.86 -8.85
C PRO A 349 -26.37 -5.80 -10.10
N HIS A 350 -25.79 -5.46 -11.24
CA HIS A 350 -26.44 -5.52 -12.53
C HIS A 350 -26.76 -6.97 -12.91
N ALA A 351 -28.01 -7.25 -13.33
CA ALA A 351 -28.50 -8.61 -13.54
C ALA A 351 -27.70 -9.43 -14.58
N LYS A 352 -26.98 -8.76 -15.49
CA LYS A 352 -26.14 -9.41 -16.52
C LYS A 352 -24.63 -9.18 -16.36
N LEU A 353 -24.23 -8.14 -15.63
CA LEU A 353 -22.84 -7.65 -15.61
C LEU A 353 -22.25 -7.67 -14.18
N GLY A 354 -22.96 -8.24 -13.21
CA GLY A 354 -22.53 -8.22 -11.82
C GLY A 354 -22.31 -6.80 -11.27
N SER A 355 -21.27 -6.64 -10.47
CA SER A 355 -20.82 -5.35 -9.91
C SER A 355 -19.79 -4.64 -10.79
N ALA A 356 -19.18 -5.33 -11.75
CA ALA A 356 -18.19 -4.79 -12.67
C ALA A 356 -18.24 -5.48 -14.03
N LEU A 357 -18.11 -4.69 -15.10
CA LEU A 357 -18.04 -5.23 -16.45
C LEU A 357 -16.74 -6.01 -16.68
N GLN A 358 -16.86 -7.26 -17.13
CA GLN A 358 -15.78 -8.20 -17.44
C GLN A 358 -15.65 -8.43 -18.96
N PRO A 359 -14.73 -7.71 -19.64
CA PRO A 359 -14.69 -7.64 -21.09
C PRO A 359 -14.03 -8.84 -21.81
N GLN A 360 -13.59 -9.85 -21.08
CA GLN A 360 -12.92 -11.02 -21.64
C GLN A 360 -13.53 -12.30 -21.10
N SER A 361 -13.47 -13.37 -21.91
CA SER A 361 -13.96 -14.70 -21.54
C SER A 361 -12.93 -15.77 -21.88
N ILE A 362 -12.84 -16.82 -21.06
CA ILE A 362 -12.01 -18.00 -21.38
C ILE A 362 -12.61 -18.76 -22.56
N LYS A 363 -13.93 -18.78 -22.67
CA LYS A 363 -14.65 -19.54 -23.69
C LYS A 363 -15.97 -18.86 -24.04
N GLY A 364 -16.15 -18.58 -25.32
CA GLY A 364 -17.38 -17.99 -25.84
C GLY A 364 -17.25 -16.48 -25.96
N GLN A 365 -18.36 -15.78 -25.70
CA GLN A 365 -18.42 -14.32 -25.79
C GLN A 365 -18.27 -13.69 -24.42
N ALA A 366 -17.56 -12.56 -24.37
CA ALA A 366 -17.56 -11.68 -23.21
C ALA A 366 -18.97 -11.10 -22.98
N GLU A 367 -19.27 -10.69 -21.74
CA GLU A 367 -20.57 -10.13 -21.39
C GLU A 367 -20.87 -8.76 -22.04
N ALA A 368 -19.84 -7.92 -22.14
CA ALA A 368 -19.84 -6.64 -22.85
C ALA A 368 -18.40 -6.13 -22.97
N THR A 369 -18.13 -5.14 -23.80
CA THR A 369 -16.82 -4.45 -23.84
C THR A 369 -17.03 -2.94 -23.78
N ALA A 370 -16.26 -2.26 -22.94
CA ALA A 370 -16.18 -0.80 -22.91
C ALA A 370 -14.98 -0.31 -23.73
N THR A 371 -15.20 0.74 -24.51
CA THR A 371 -14.16 1.43 -25.28
C THR A 371 -14.18 2.92 -24.95
N LEU A 372 -13.00 3.55 -24.95
CA LEU A 372 -12.87 5.00 -24.98
C LEU A 372 -13.22 5.47 -26.40
N SER A 373 -14.40 6.05 -26.61
CA SER A 373 -14.87 6.41 -27.96
C SER A 373 -14.38 7.78 -28.44
N GLY A 374 -13.87 8.61 -27.53
CA GLY A 374 -13.35 9.93 -27.85
C GLY A 374 -13.24 10.83 -26.63
N TYR A 375 -12.99 12.11 -26.89
CA TYR A 375 -12.95 13.17 -25.88
C TYR A 375 -13.72 14.39 -26.39
N SER A 376 -14.45 15.05 -25.50
CA SER A 376 -14.84 16.44 -25.70
C SER A 376 -13.85 17.35 -25.01
N THR A 377 -13.43 18.42 -25.68
CA THR A 377 -12.50 19.42 -25.14
C THR A 377 -13.24 20.52 -24.40
N ILE A 378 -12.69 20.95 -23.27
CA ILE A 378 -13.13 22.13 -22.52
C ILE A 378 -11.97 23.12 -22.54
N GLU A 379 -12.17 24.26 -23.20
CA GLU A 379 -11.17 25.33 -23.28
C GLU A 379 -11.25 26.24 -22.04
N GLY A 380 -10.11 26.80 -21.64
CA GLY A 380 -10.03 27.78 -20.57
C GLY A 380 -8.77 28.63 -20.65
N THR A 381 -8.67 29.60 -19.75
CA THR A 381 -7.54 30.54 -19.71
C THR A 381 -7.13 30.80 -18.27
N PHE A 382 -5.82 30.80 -18.03
CA PHE A 382 -5.22 31.30 -16.79
C PHE A 382 -5.38 32.82 -16.68
N ALA A 383 -5.24 33.38 -15.47
CA ALA A 383 -5.35 34.84 -15.29
C ALA A 383 -4.30 35.66 -16.06
N ASP A 384 -3.17 35.05 -16.43
CA ASP A 384 -2.13 35.68 -17.25
C ASP A 384 -2.41 35.61 -18.77
N GLY A 385 -3.56 35.07 -19.18
CA GLY A 385 -3.95 34.94 -20.59
C GLY A 385 -3.44 33.67 -21.27
N THR A 386 -2.66 32.83 -20.60
CA THR A 386 -2.23 31.53 -21.15
C THR A 386 -3.43 30.60 -21.29
N GLU A 387 -3.61 30.00 -22.46
CA GLU A 387 -4.69 29.06 -22.73
C GLU A 387 -4.39 27.65 -22.16
N TYR A 388 -5.44 26.91 -21.81
CA TYR A 388 -5.36 25.49 -21.49
C TYR A 388 -6.60 24.77 -22.02
N SER A 389 -6.47 23.45 -22.22
CA SER A 389 -7.58 22.57 -22.59
C SER A 389 -7.67 21.38 -21.63
N LEU A 390 -8.89 21.03 -21.24
CA LEU A 390 -9.20 19.81 -20.49
C LEU A 390 -9.91 18.81 -21.40
N GLN A 391 -9.68 17.52 -21.18
CA GLN A 391 -10.35 16.44 -21.90
C GLN A 391 -11.41 15.78 -21.02
N LYS A 392 -12.64 15.66 -21.52
CA LYS A 392 -13.69 14.87 -20.90
C LYS A 392 -13.94 13.61 -21.76
N PRO A 393 -13.66 12.41 -21.24
CA PRO A 393 -13.78 11.18 -22.01
C PRO A 393 -15.23 10.85 -22.33
N THR A 394 -15.44 10.24 -23.49
CA THR A 394 -16.70 9.58 -23.87
C THR A 394 -16.47 8.09 -24.01
N TYR A 395 -17.41 7.30 -23.52
CA TYR A 395 -17.31 5.84 -23.53
C TYR A 395 -18.39 5.25 -24.44
N ALA A 396 -18.06 4.15 -25.10
CA ALA A 396 -19.02 3.32 -25.83
C ALA A 396 -19.01 1.90 -25.27
N PHE A 397 -20.16 1.25 -25.34
CA PHE A 397 -20.35 -0.13 -24.89
C PHE A 397 -20.81 -1.00 -26.05
N HIS A 398 -20.15 -2.14 -26.23
CA HIS A 398 -20.56 -3.17 -27.17
C HIS A 398 -21.13 -4.35 -26.37
N GLY A 399 -22.38 -4.74 -26.68
CA GLY A 399 -23.12 -5.72 -25.88
C GLY A 399 -24.12 -5.03 -24.96
N THR A 400 -24.14 -5.41 -23.67
CA THR A 400 -25.02 -4.79 -22.68
C THR A 400 -24.50 -3.40 -22.29
N THR A 401 -25.31 -2.36 -22.45
CA THR A 401 -24.98 -1.01 -21.97
C THR A 401 -25.52 -0.79 -20.55
N PRO A 402 -24.67 -0.55 -19.54
CA PRO A 402 -25.14 -0.24 -18.19
C PRO A 402 -25.76 1.15 -18.12
N SER A 403 -26.87 1.30 -17.39
CA SER A 403 -27.50 2.61 -17.14
C SER A 403 -26.73 3.46 -16.15
N GLN A 404 -26.00 2.82 -15.23
CA GLN A 404 -25.15 3.44 -14.22
C GLN A 404 -23.78 2.78 -14.24
N PHE A 405 -22.73 3.58 -14.34
CA PHE A 405 -21.36 3.07 -14.35
C PHE A 405 -20.36 4.08 -13.77
N SER A 406 -19.23 3.56 -13.31
CA SER A 406 -18.08 4.32 -12.82
C SER A 406 -16.81 3.76 -13.45
N VAL A 407 -16.07 4.61 -14.16
CA VAL A 407 -14.83 4.24 -14.87
C VAL A 407 -13.66 4.40 -13.91
N ARG A 408 -12.94 3.33 -13.61
CA ARG A 408 -11.88 3.33 -12.59
C ARG A 408 -10.58 2.80 -13.16
N LEU A 409 -9.69 3.72 -13.53
CA LEU A 409 -8.35 3.44 -14.00
C LEU A 409 -7.50 2.84 -12.88
N THR A 410 -6.70 1.84 -13.21
CA THR A 410 -5.88 1.11 -12.23
C THR A 410 -4.91 2.05 -11.49
N PRO A 411 -4.94 2.12 -10.14
CA PRO A 411 -4.02 2.96 -9.36
C PRO A 411 -2.66 2.28 -9.11
N GLN A 412 -1.66 3.07 -8.70
CA GLN A 412 -0.39 2.53 -8.20
C GLN A 412 -0.54 1.82 -6.84
N LEU A 413 0.38 0.91 -6.52
CA LEU A 413 0.29 0.02 -5.34
C LEU A 413 1.20 0.39 -4.15
N VAL A 414 2.11 1.35 -4.31
CA VAL A 414 3.09 1.68 -3.26
C VAL A 414 2.45 2.31 -2.02
N GLY A 415 2.92 1.88 -0.84
CA GLY A 415 2.53 2.44 0.45
C GLY A 415 1.16 2.01 1.00
N LEU A 416 0.45 1.08 0.34
CA LEU A 416 -0.90 0.68 0.79
C LEU A 416 -0.93 0.05 2.18
N GLY A 417 0.12 -0.66 2.61
CA GLY A 417 0.21 -1.17 3.98
C GLY A 417 0.33 -0.06 5.03
N LEU A 418 1.01 1.05 4.70
CA LEU A 418 1.08 2.21 5.59
C LEU A 418 -0.28 2.90 5.74
N ILE A 419 -1.07 2.94 4.66
CA ILE A 419 -2.45 3.45 4.68
C ILE A 419 -3.35 2.57 5.56
N GLU A 420 -3.22 1.23 5.46
CA GLU A 420 -3.92 0.30 6.37
C GLU A 420 -3.54 0.56 7.84
N ALA A 421 -2.28 0.87 8.09
CA ALA A 421 -1.74 1.09 9.42
C ALA A 421 -2.17 2.42 10.07
N VAL A 422 -2.77 3.37 9.34
CA VAL A 422 -3.32 4.60 9.93
C VAL A 422 -4.54 4.27 10.81
N SER A 423 -4.50 4.74 12.06
CA SER A 423 -5.58 4.48 13.02
C SER A 423 -6.89 5.15 12.59
N GLU A 424 -8.03 4.54 12.89
CA GLU A 424 -9.34 5.14 12.60
C GLU A 424 -9.48 6.49 13.29
N ALA A 425 -9.00 6.61 14.53
CA ALA A 425 -9.04 7.88 15.27
C ALA A 425 -8.28 9.00 14.55
N THR A 426 -7.16 8.69 13.89
CA THR A 426 -6.39 9.67 13.11
C THR A 426 -7.19 10.18 11.91
N ILE A 427 -7.90 9.31 11.19
CA ILE A 427 -8.69 9.68 10.02
C ILE A 427 -9.98 10.40 10.45
N ILE A 428 -10.67 9.89 11.46
CA ILE A 428 -11.90 10.48 12.00
C ILE A 428 -11.64 11.91 12.52
N ALA A 429 -10.47 12.16 13.13
CA ALA A 429 -10.11 13.49 13.62
C ALA A 429 -9.89 14.53 12.50
N LEU A 430 -9.76 14.10 11.24
CA LEU A 430 -9.65 14.99 10.09
C LEU A 430 -11.01 15.26 9.43
N ALA A 431 -12.05 14.50 9.78
CA ALA A 431 -13.36 14.63 9.17
C ALA A 431 -14.09 15.87 9.70
N ASP A 432 -14.71 16.61 8.79
CA ASP A 432 -15.58 17.75 9.05
C ASP A 432 -16.84 17.66 8.18
N PRO A 433 -17.71 16.65 8.38
CA PRO A 433 -18.85 16.40 7.50
C PRO A 433 -19.89 17.53 7.50
N ASP A 434 -19.88 18.41 8.50
CA ASP A 434 -20.84 19.50 8.68
C ASP A 434 -20.25 20.88 8.29
N ASP A 435 -19.03 20.92 7.74
CA ASP A 435 -18.29 22.15 7.40
C ASP A 435 -18.30 23.14 8.58
N ALA A 436 -17.91 22.65 9.77
CA ALA A 436 -18.03 23.39 11.01
C ALA A 436 -17.08 24.60 11.07
N ASP A 437 -15.98 24.59 10.31
CA ASP A 437 -15.08 25.73 10.20
C ASP A 437 -15.46 26.73 9.08
N GLY A 438 -16.43 26.38 8.23
CA GLY A 438 -17.00 27.23 7.18
C GLY A 438 -16.03 27.52 6.03
N ASP A 439 -15.06 26.64 5.79
CA ASP A 439 -14.12 26.75 4.68
C ASP A 439 -14.67 26.16 3.36
N GLY A 440 -15.83 25.50 3.41
CA GLY A 440 -16.52 24.92 2.26
C GLY A 440 -16.10 23.48 1.94
N ILE A 441 -15.34 22.83 2.83
CA ILE A 441 -14.84 21.45 2.66
C ILE A 441 -15.51 20.54 3.70
N SER A 442 -16.37 19.65 3.22
CA SER A 442 -17.17 18.73 4.06
C SER A 442 -16.63 17.30 4.11
N GLY A 443 -15.30 17.15 4.22
CA GLY A 443 -14.63 15.85 4.16
C GLY A 443 -15.18 14.84 5.18
N ARG A 444 -15.58 13.65 4.72
CA ARG A 444 -16.21 12.64 5.60
C ARG A 444 -15.66 11.22 5.42
N VAL A 445 -15.81 10.40 6.46
CA VAL A 445 -15.44 8.99 6.41
C VAL A 445 -16.45 8.15 5.62
N GLN A 446 -15.97 7.11 4.94
CA GLN A 446 -16.81 6.01 4.44
C GLN A 446 -16.84 4.89 5.47
N THR A 447 -18.01 4.32 5.73
CA THR A 447 -18.15 3.10 6.53
C THR A 447 -18.51 1.91 5.66
N VAL A 448 -17.82 0.79 5.82
CA VAL A 448 -18.03 -0.43 5.04
C VAL A 448 -18.15 -1.64 5.94
N ARG A 449 -18.85 -2.68 5.47
CA ARG A 449 -19.00 -3.94 6.20
C ARG A 449 -17.82 -4.85 5.91
N ASP A 450 -17.13 -5.30 6.95
CA ASP A 450 -16.08 -6.31 6.83
C ASP A 450 -16.69 -7.65 6.37
N PRO A 451 -16.28 -8.20 5.22
CA PRO A 451 -16.87 -9.44 4.68
C PRO A 451 -16.62 -10.68 5.55
N GLN A 452 -15.60 -10.67 6.42
CA GLN A 452 -15.27 -11.82 7.27
C GLN A 452 -15.93 -11.73 8.64
N THR A 453 -15.99 -10.54 9.23
CA THR A 453 -16.50 -10.35 10.61
C THR A 453 -17.92 -9.79 10.67
N GLY A 454 -18.42 -9.24 9.55
CA GLY A 454 -19.70 -8.53 9.49
C GLY A 454 -19.70 -7.19 10.23
N GLN A 455 -18.60 -6.77 10.84
CA GLN A 455 -18.51 -5.51 11.60
C GLN A 455 -18.43 -4.30 10.65
N MET A 456 -18.94 -3.16 11.11
CA MET A 456 -18.74 -1.88 10.41
C MET A 456 -17.32 -1.35 10.67
N ARG A 457 -16.62 -1.00 9.60
CA ARG A 457 -15.22 -0.56 9.59
C ARG A 457 -15.08 0.73 8.78
N LEU A 458 -14.02 1.47 9.03
CA LEU A 458 -13.64 2.62 8.20
C LEU A 458 -13.08 2.12 6.86
N GLY A 459 -13.63 2.64 5.77
CA GLY A 459 -13.21 2.38 4.40
C GLY A 459 -11.92 3.13 4.05
N ARG A 460 -11.00 2.48 3.33
CA ARG A 460 -9.65 3.02 3.02
C ARG A 460 -9.23 2.82 1.57
N PHE A 461 -9.60 1.69 0.97
CA PHE A 461 -9.11 1.29 -0.35
C PHE A 461 -10.16 1.46 -1.44
N GLY A 462 -9.69 1.62 -2.68
CA GLY A 462 -10.51 1.99 -3.81
C GLY A 462 -10.71 3.51 -3.93
N TYR A 463 -11.33 3.93 -5.03
CA TYR A 463 -11.58 5.34 -5.33
C TYR A 463 -12.65 5.99 -4.45
N LYS A 464 -13.59 5.20 -3.92
CA LYS A 464 -14.61 5.65 -2.98
C LYS A 464 -14.49 4.94 -1.63
N ALA A 465 -13.28 4.52 -1.23
CA ALA A 465 -13.02 3.90 0.08
C ALA A 465 -13.88 2.63 0.37
N GLY A 466 -14.21 1.83 -0.64
CA GLY A 466 -15.12 0.68 -0.54
C GLY A 466 -14.61 -0.54 0.24
N GLN A 467 -13.32 -0.59 0.60
CA GLN A 467 -12.75 -1.70 1.38
C GLN A 467 -11.98 -1.20 2.59
N ALA A 468 -12.14 -1.89 3.73
CA ALA A 468 -11.48 -1.51 4.98
C ALA A 468 -10.05 -2.03 5.09
N ARG A 469 -9.79 -3.26 4.61
CA ARG A 469 -8.51 -3.97 4.74
C ARG A 469 -7.90 -4.25 3.37
N LEU A 470 -6.58 -4.27 3.31
CA LEU A 470 -5.83 -4.50 2.08
C LEU A 470 -6.09 -5.91 1.54
N ILE A 471 -6.16 -6.91 2.42
CA ILE A 471 -6.49 -8.28 2.03
C ILE A 471 -7.89 -8.39 1.40
N HIS A 472 -8.85 -7.55 1.82
CA HIS A 472 -10.18 -7.51 1.20
C HIS A 472 -10.12 -6.87 -0.17
N GLN A 473 -9.34 -5.80 -0.35
CA GLN A 473 -9.12 -5.20 -1.66
C GLN A 473 -8.49 -6.20 -2.66
N ILE A 474 -7.48 -6.97 -2.23
CA ILE A 474 -6.81 -7.96 -3.08
C ILE A 474 -7.76 -9.13 -3.40
N ALA A 475 -8.45 -9.67 -2.39
CA ALA A 475 -9.39 -10.76 -2.60
C ALA A 475 -10.58 -10.35 -3.50
N ASN A 476 -11.04 -9.09 -3.37
CA ASN A 476 -12.08 -8.55 -4.23
C ASN A 476 -11.59 -8.35 -5.66
N ALA A 477 -10.34 -7.89 -5.88
CA ALA A 477 -9.76 -7.75 -7.20
C ALA A 477 -9.56 -9.12 -7.89
N LEU A 478 -9.06 -10.12 -7.17
CA LEU A 478 -8.99 -11.51 -7.65
C LEU A 478 -10.35 -12.00 -8.14
N ASN A 479 -11.41 -11.73 -7.38
CA ASN A 479 -12.76 -12.15 -7.74
C ASN A 479 -13.36 -11.32 -8.89
N SER A 480 -13.45 -10.01 -8.72
CA SER A 480 -14.13 -9.09 -9.65
C SER A 480 -13.37 -8.91 -10.97
N ASP A 481 -12.04 -8.93 -10.94
CA ASP A 481 -11.22 -8.54 -12.09
C ASP A 481 -10.62 -9.77 -12.79
N MET A 482 -10.49 -10.91 -12.10
CA MET A 482 -9.89 -12.13 -12.64
C MET A 482 -10.81 -13.36 -12.53
N GLY A 483 -11.93 -13.26 -11.79
CA GLY A 483 -12.83 -14.38 -11.57
C GLY A 483 -12.21 -15.51 -10.72
N VAL A 484 -11.23 -15.19 -9.88
CA VAL A 484 -10.56 -16.15 -8.98
C VAL A 484 -11.20 -16.06 -7.59
N THR A 485 -11.77 -17.16 -7.11
CA THR A 485 -12.42 -17.22 -5.80
C THR A 485 -11.45 -17.37 -4.64
N SER A 486 -11.86 -16.90 -3.45
CA SER A 486 -11.12 -17.05 -2.20
C SER A 486 -12.05 -17.38 -1.04
N ALA A 487 -11.50 -17.75 0.11
CA ALA A 487 -12.32 -17.95 1.33
C ALA A 487 -13.02 -16.66 1.81
N ILE A 488 -12.56 -15.48 1.39
CA ILE A 488 -13.18 -14.18 1.73
C ILE A 488 -14.34 -13.87 0.77
N PHE A 489 -14.13 -14.13 -0.52
CA PHE A 489 -15.14 -13.94 -1.57
C PHE A 489 -15.29 -15.25 -2.37
N PRO A 490 -16.14 -16.18 -1.87
CA PRO A 490 -16.29 -17.50 -2.48
C PRO A 490 -17.33 -17.52 -3.62
N ARG A 491 -17.99 -16.39 -3.91
CA ARG A 491 -18.98 -16.27 -5.00
C ARG A 491 -18.36 -15.42 -6.09
N LEU A 492 -18.44 -15.87 -7.34
CA LEU A 492 -18.06 -15.02 -8.47
C LEU A 492 -19.01 -13.83 -8.57
N ASP A 493 -18.52 -12.74 -9.16
CA ASP A 493 -19.34 -11.55 -9.36
C ASP A 493 -20.58 -11.87 -10.20
N GLY A 494 -21.74 -11.35 -9.78
CA GLY A 494 -23.04 -11.65 -10.39
C GLY A 494 -23.62 -13.03 -10.07
N GLU A 495 -22.87 -13.94 -9.44
CA GLU A 495 -23.37 -15.28 -9.07
C GLU A 495 -23.95 -15.33 -7.65
N THR A 496 -24.92 -16.23 -7.46
CA THR A 496 -25.59 -16.41 -6.16
C THR A 496 -25.03 -17.59 -5.36
N ALA A 497 -24.43 -18.57 -6.03
CA ALA A 497 -23.85 -19.74 -5.41
C ALA A 497 -22.38 -19.50 -5.04
N ALA A 498 -21.94 -20.09 -3.93
CA ALA A 498 -20.54 -20.12 -3.57
C ALA A 498 -19.85 -21.31 -4.23
N GLY A 499 -18.65 -21.08 -4.76
CA GLY A 499 -17.71 -22.12 -5.16
C GLY A 499 -16.69 -22.43 -4.07
N GLU A 500 -15.85 -23.42 -4.33
CA GLU A 500 -14.70 -23.73 -3.49
C GLU A 500 -13.59 -22.68 -3.72
N PRO A 501 -12.91 -22.20 -2.68
CA PRO A 501 -11.80 -21.25 -2.83
C PRO A 501 -10.67 -21.79 -3.72
N GLU A 502 -10.40 -21.10 -4.83
CA GLU A 502 -9.33 -21.47 -5.77
C GLU A 502 -7.94 -20.98 -5.33
N ILE A 503 -7.89 -19.81 -4.67
CA ILE A 503 -6.65 -19.31 -4.06
C ILE A 503 -6.58 -19.69 -2.59
N ALA A 504 -5.43 -20.26 -2.20
CA ALA A 504 -5.18 -20.60 -0.80
C ALA A 504 -5.02 -19.34 0.06
N LEU A 505 -5.41 -19.43 1.33
CA LEU A 505 -5.25 -18.31 2.27
C LEU A 505 -3.78 -17.90 2.44
N ALA A 506 -2.84 -18.86 2.35
CA ALA A 506 -1.41 -18.58 2.40
C ALA A 506 -0.94 -17.74 1.21
N ASP A 507 -1.34 -18.11 -0.01
CA ASP A 507 -1.02 -17.34 -1.23
C ASP A 507 -1.61 -15.92 -1.16
N LEU A 508 -2.86 -15.79 -0.71
CA LEU A 508 -3.50 -14.49 -0.50
C LEU A 508 -2.77 -13.65 0.56
N ALA A 509 -2.25 -14.28 1.62
CA ALA A 509 -1.46 -13.61 2.65
C ALA A 509 -0.08 -13.17 2.10
N ASP A 510 0.55 -13.97 1.24
CA ASP A 510 1.81 -13.62 0.58
C ASP A 510 1.61 -12.44 -0.39
N MET A 511 0.55 -12.46 -1.22
CA MET A 511 0.18 -11.31 -2.07
C MET A 511 -0.08 -10.05 -1.24
N THR A 512 -0.78 -10.20 -0.11
CA THR A 512 -1.02 -9.10 0.83
C THR A 512 0.29 -8.58 1.40
N ARG A 513 1.23 -9.46 1.77
CA ARG A 513 2.55 -9.05 2.26
C ARG A 513 3.31 -8.25 1.21
N TYR A 514 3.35 -8.74 -0.02
CA TYR A 514 4.03 -8.07 -1.12
C TYR A 514 3.55 -6.63 -1.26
N VAL A 515 2.25 -6.43 -1.46
CA VAL A 515 1.67 -5.09 -1.66
C VAL A 515 1.80 -4.22 -0.41
N ALA A 516 1.62 -4.79 0.79
CA ALA A 516 1.71 -4.03 2.04
C ALA A 516 3.11 -3.47 2.32
N THR A 517 4.15 -4.09 1.78
CA THR A 517 5.55 -3.80 2.13
C THR A 517 6.41 -3.35 0.94
N LEU A 518 5.75 -2.91 -0.15
CA LEU A 518 6.38 -2.09 -1.18
C LEU A 518 6.88 -0.77 -0.59
N GLY A 519 8.13 -0.42 -0.87
CA GLY A 519 8.75 0.81 -0.42
C GLY A 519 8.16 2.04 -1.10
N VAL A 520 8.14 3.17 -0.37
CA VAL A 520 7.71 4.46 -0.91
C VAL A 520 8.94 5.27 -1.30
N SER A 521 8.96 5.88 -2.48
CA SER A 521 10.10 6.72 -2.88
C SER A 521 10.29 7.92 -1.95
N ALA A 522 11.54 8.32 -1.73
CA ALA A 522 11.83 9.56 -1.03
C ALA A 522 11.43 10.77 -1.89
N ARG A 523 11.05 11.86 -1.21
CA ARG A 523 10.93 13.18 -1.84
C ARG A 523 12.30 13.64 -2.34
N ARG A 524 12.33 14.21 -3.53
CA ARG A 524 13.49 14.72 -4.26
C ARG A 524 13.59 16.25 -4.16
N GLU A 525 14.63 16.85 -4.75
CA GLU A 525 14.76 18.31 -4.88
C GLU A 525 14.64 19.14 -3.57
N LEU A 526 15.17 18.61 -2.47
CA LEU A 526 14.95 19.12 -1.10
C LEU A 526 15.57 20.51 -0.82
N THR A 527 16.54 20.93 -1.63
CA THR A 527 17.24 22.22 -1.48
C THR A 527 16.92 23.18 -2.63
N ASP A 528 16.07 22.77 -3.57
CA ASP A 528 15.70 23.61 -4.71
C ASP A 528 14.70 24.70 -4.27
N ALA A 529 15.03 25.95 -4.57
CA ALA A 529 14.26 27.10 -4.11
C ALA A 529 12.82 27.13 -4.66
N ASP A 530 12.62 26.70 -5.90
CA ASP A 530 11.30 26.65 -6.52
C ASP A 530 10.46 25.49 -5.94
N THR A 531 11.05 24.32 -5.70
CA THR A 531 10.38 23.20 -5.02
C THR A 531 9.92 23.61 -3.62
N LEU A 532 10.76 24.30 -2.85
CA LEU A 532 10.40 24.81 -1.51
C LEU A 532 9.35 25.93 -1.58
N ARG A 533 9.39 26.78 -2.63
CA ARG A 533 8.31 27.75 -2.90
C ARG A 533 7.00 27.03 -3.22
N GLY A 534 7.05 25.98 -4.05
CA GLY A 534 5.90 25.16 -4.42
C GLY A 534 5.21 24.49 -3.23
N GLU A 535 5.97 23.99 -2.27
CA GLU A 535 5.41 23.43 -1.02
C GLU A 535 4.63 24.48 -0.20
N ARG A 536 5.16 25.70 -0.11
CA ARG A 536 4.44 26.81 0.55
C ARG A 536 3.18 27.19 -0.22
N ILE A 537 3.27 27.22 -1.56
CA ILE A 537 2.13 27.49 -2.43
C ILE A 537 1.05 26.43 -2.22
N PHE A 538 1.41 25.14 -2.18
CA PHE A 538 0.49 24.02 -1.94
C PHE A 538 -0.34 24.22 -0.66
N ALA A 539 0.30 24.68 0.42
CA ALA A 539 -0.41 24.99 1.66
C ALA A 539 -1.30 26.24 1.51
N SER A 540 -0.78 27.35 0.95
CA SER A 540 -1.53 28.60 0.81
C SER A 540 -2.68 28.53 -0.20
N ALA A 541 -2.60 27.62 -1.17
CA ALA A 541 -3.63 27.35 -2.16
C ALA A 541 -4.69 26.38 -1.67
N GLN A 542 -4.69 26.07 -0.37
CA GLN A 542 -5.63 25.17 0.31
C GLN A 542 -5.59 23.71 -0.17
N CYS A 543 -4.64 23.30 -1.01
CA CYS A 543 -4.48 21.89 -1.42
C CYS A 543 -4.30 20.97 -0.20
N ALA A 544 -3.58 21.47 0.82
CA ALA A 544 -3.30 20.74 2.05
C ALA A 544 -4.53 20.51 2.96
N LYS A 545 -5.69 21.10 2.67
CA LYS A 545 -6.93 20.88 3.43
C LYS A 545 -7.44 19.44 3.28
N CYS A 546 -7.41 18.90 2.06
CA CYS A 546 -7.72 17.48 1.80
C CYS A 546 -6.43 16.64 1.72
N HIS A 547 -5.39 17.17 1.05
CA HIS A 547 -4.10 16.50 0.92
C HIS A 547 -3.18 16.76 2.11
N THR A 548 -3.63 16.41 3.32
CA THR A 548 -2.87 16.66 4.55
C THR A 548 -1.49 15.99 4.50
N SER A 549 -0.47 16.77 4.84
CA SER A 549 0.93 16.39 4.60
C SER A 549 1.39 15.17 5.38
N GLN A 550 0.80 14.87 6.55
CA GLN A 550 1.30 13.89 7.49
C GLN A 550 0.18 13.06 8.12
N LEU A 551 0.42 11.76 8.25
CA LEU A 551 -0.40 10.85 9.04
C LEU A 551 0.49 10.03 9.99
N ALA A 552 -0.10 9.53 11.08
CA ALA A 552 0.57 8.63 12.01
C ALA A 552 0.02 7.21 11.88
N THR A 553 0.92 6.23 11.79
CA THR A 553 0.53 4.81 11.84
C THR A 553 0.40 4.32 13.28
N SER A 554 -0.48 3.34 13.46
CA SER A 554 -0.82 2.73 14.74
C SER A 554 0.34 1.89 15.32
N PRO A 555 0.50 1.84 16.67
CA PRO A 555 1.38 0.90 17.36
C PRO A 555 0.90 -0.56 17.28
N TYR A 556 -0.30 -0.81 16.75
CA TYR A 556 -0.95 -2.12 16.83
C TYR A 556 -1.00 -2.86 15.50
N HIS A 557 -0.49 -2.28 14.40
CA HIS A 557 -0.41 -3.00 13.13
C HIS A 557 0.42 -4.31 13.31
N PRO A 558 -0.03 -5.47 12.79
CA PRO A 558 0.68 -6.74 12.97
C PRO A 558 2.13 -6.68 12.49
N PHE A 559 2.37 -6.06 11.33
CA PHE A 559 3.69 -5.98 10.70
C PHE A 559 4.55 -4.90 11.36
N ALA A 560 5.74 -5.28 11.81
CA ALA A 560 6.61 -4.42 12.60
C ALA A 560 7.19 -3.23 11.82
N GLU A 561 7.36 -3.40 10.51
CA GLU A 561 7.87 -2.41 9.58
C GLU A 561 6.86 -1.28 9.28
N LEU A 562 5.58 -1.47 9.60
CA LEU A 562 4.51 -0.50 9.36
C LEU A 562 4.10 0.30 10.61
N ARG A 563 4.44 -0.17 11.82
CA ARG A 563 4.07 0.44 13.11
C ARG A 563 4.83 1.71 13.47
N ASP A 564 4.16 2.59 14.21
CA ASP A 564 4.74 3.74 14.92
C ASP A 564 5.57 4.66 14.02
N GLN A 565 4.95 5.14 12.94
CA GLN A 565 5.62 5.98 11.95
C GLN A 565 4.84 7.25 11.68
N THR A 566 5.56 8.35 11.50
CA THR A 566 5.06 9.51 10.78
C THR A 566 5.34 9.29 9.30
N ILE A 567 4.28 9.23 8.52
CA ILE A 567 4.32 9.12 7.05
C ILE A 567 3.86 10.43 6.43
N ARG A 568 4.21 10.67 5.16
CA ARG A 568 3.80 11.86 4.40
C ARG A 568 3.12 11.46 3.08
N PRO A 569 1.88 10.95 3.14
CA PRO A 569 1.17 10.47 1.97
C PRO A 569 0.43 11.60 1.21
N TYR A 570 0.24 12.77 1.83
CA TYR A 570 -0.53 13.89 1.25
C TYR A 570 -1.97 13.48 0.91
N THR A 571 -2.69 13.06 1.94
CA THR A 571 -4.08 12.59 1.89
C THR A 571 -4.64 12.51 3.31
N ASP A 572 -5.91 12.82 3.47
CA ASP A 572 -6.70 12.60 4.68
C ASP A 572 -7.49 11.28 4.65
N LEU A 573 -7.54 10.60 3.50
CA LEU A 573 -8.31 9.38 3.22
C LEU A 573 -9.84 9.56 3.32
N LEU A 574 -10.33 10.80 3.32
CA LEU A 574 -11.74 11.13 3.40
C LEU A 574 -12.38 11.19 2.00
N LEU A 575 -13.70 11.10 1.96
CA LEU A 575 -14.51 11.38 0.79
C LEU A 575 -14.79 12.88 0.71
N HIS A 576 -14.63 13.44 -0.50
CA HIS A 576 -14.94 14.83 -0.81
C HIS A 576 -15.80 14.90 -2.08
N ASP A 577 -16.78 15.80 -2.10
CA ASP A 577 -17.50 16.13 -3.33
C ASP A 577 -16.58 16.94 -4.27
N MET A 578 -16.20 16.31 -5.40
CA MET A 578 -15.33 16.91 -6.40
C MET A 578 -16.10 17.62 -7.53
N GLY A 579 -17.39 17.83 -7.34
CA GLY A 579 -18.28 18.57 -8.22
C GLY A 579 -18.75 17.79 -9.46
N PRO A 580 -19.68 18.37 -10.24
CA PRO A 580 -20.30 17.72 -11.40
C PRO A 580 -19.31 17.42 -12.54
N GLY A 581 -18.15 18.08 -12.57
CA GLY A 581 -17.10 17.81 -13.54
C GLY A 581 -16.52 16.40 -13.37
N LEU A 582 -16.36 15.94 -12.13
CA LEU A 582 -15.80 14.64 -11.77
C LEU A 582 -16.83 13.63 -11.26
N ALA A 583 -18.11 14.00 -11.23
CA ALA A 583 -19.17 13.08 -10.88
C ALA A 583 -19.36 12.01 -11.97
N ASP A 584 -19.44 10.75 -11.53
CA ASP A 584 -20.09 9.69 -12.30
C ASP A 584 -21.57 9.58 -11.88
N ASN A 585 -22.30 8.64 -12.48
CA ASN A 585 -23.71 8.40 -12.14
C ASN A 585 -23.92 7.13 -11.28
N MET A 586 -22.88 6.71 -10.56
CA MET A 586 -22.88 5.48 -9.75
C MET A 586 -22.25 5.71 -8.38
N GLY A 587 -23.08 5.70 -7.34
CA GLY A 587 -22.62 5.68 -5.96
C GLY A 587 -21.94 4.36 -5.57
N GLU A 588 -21.22 4.38 -4.44
CA GLU A 588 -20.67 3.18 -3.81
C GLU A 588 -20.81 3.28 -2.29
N HIS A 589 -21.53 2.33 -1.70
CA HIS A 589 -21.96 2.40 -0.30
C HIS A 589 -22.72 3.71 0.00
N ALA A 590 -22.17 4.55 0.88
CA ALA A 590 -22.72 5.85 1.21
C ALA A 590 -22.15 6.98 0.35
N ALA A 591 -21.11 6.74 -0.47
CA ALA A 591 -20.58 7.74 -1.38
C ALA A 591 -21.50 7.92 -2.59
N SER A 592 -21.81 9.17 -2.91
CA SER A 592 -22.46 9.57 -4.16
C SER A 592 -21.52 9.40 -5.36
N GLY A 593 -22.03 9.64 -6.56
CA GLY A 593 -21.21 9.65 -7.78
C GLY A 593 -20.16 10.76 -7.83
N ALA A 594 -20.41 11.88 -7.14
CA ALA A 594 -19.50 13.03 -7.08
C ALA A 594 -18.39 12.91 -6.03
N GLU A 595 -18.56 12.01 -5.06
CA GLU A 595 -17.62 11.87 -3.96
C GLU A 595 -16.46 10.93 -4.28
N TRP A 596 -15.26 11.37 -3.98
CA TRP A 596 -14.03 10.60 -4.20
C TRP A 596 -13.13 10.65 -2.97
N ARG A 597 -12.44 9.54 -2.72
CA ARG A 597 -11.44 9.46 -1.67
C ARG A 597 -10.19 10.23 -2.10
N THR A 598 -9.69 11.13 -1.25
CA THR A 598 -8.42 11.83 -1.50
C THR A 598 -7.30 10.83 -1.76
N SER A 599 -6.71 10.83 -2.96
CA SER A 599 -5.62 9.89 -3.29
C SER A 599 -4.29 10.36 -2.67
N PRO A 600 -3.45 9.45 -2.12
CA PRO A 600 -2.09 9.80 -1.71
C PRO A 600 -1.30 10.37 -2.90
N LEU A 601 -0.55 11.46 -2.68
CA LEU A 601 0.30 12.09 -3.70
C LEU A 601 1.77 11.66 -3.62
N TRP A 602 2.15 10.82 -2.65
CA TRP A 602 3.52 10.30 -2.60
C TRP A 602 3.90 9.58 -3.90
N SER A 603 5.15 9.72 -4.33
CA SER A 603 5.65 9.12 -5.59
C SER A 603 4.93 9.57 -6.87
N ILE A 604 4.02 10.55 -6.84
CA ILE A 604 3.28 10.99 -8.05
C ILE A 604 4.22 11.49 -9.15
N GLY A 605 5.35 12.09 -8.75
CA GLY A 605 6.36 12.59 -9.67
C GLY A 605 7.14 11.53 -10.44
N LEU A 606 6.99 10.25 -10.07
CA LEU A 606 7.64 9.11 -10.73
C LEU A 606 6.68 8.37 -11.67
N THR A 607 5.45 8.86 -11.83
CA THR A 607 4.44 8.20 -12.68
C THR A 607 4.93 8.04 -14.12
N VAL A 608 5.55 9.07 -14.69
CA VAL A 608 6.06 9.04 -16.07
C VAL A 608 7.11 7.94 -16.27
N ASP A 609 8.02 7.78 -15.31
CA ASP A 609 9.11 6.82 -15.45
C ASP A 609 8.65 5.39 -15.18
N VAL A 610 7.70 5.17 -14.27
CA VAL A 610 7.20 3.83 -13.91
C VAL A 610 6.16 3.32 -14.91
N SER A 611 5.26 4.20 -15.35
CA SER A 611 4.12 3.85 -16.21
C SER A 611 4.38 4.12 -17.70
N GLY A 612 5.50 4.78 -18.06
CA GLY A 612 5.81 5.18 -19.44
C GLY A 612 5.01 6.38 -19.96
N GLY A 613 4.28 7.07 -19.08
CA GLY A 613 3.42 8.21 -19.40
C GLY A 613 2.68 8.72 -18.16
N GLU A 614 1.86 9.75 -18.30
CA GLU A 614 1.04 10.28 -17.20
C GLU A 614 -0.45 10.37 -17.57
N ALA A 615 -1.29 9.93 -16.64
CA ALA A 615 -2.74 10.09 -16.68
C ALA A 615 -3.24 10.10 -15.23
N PHE A 616 -4.10 11.07 -14.88
CA PHE A 616 -4.54 11.28 -13.50
C PHE A 616 -6.05 11.24 -13.36
N LEU A 617 -6.50 11.25 -12.10
CA LEU A 617 -7.90 11.12 -11.67
C LEU A 617 -8.44 9.70 -11.85
N HIS A 618 -9.70 9.50 -11.47
CA HIS A 618 -10.30 8.17 -11.39
C HIS A 618 -10.43 7.48 -12.74
N ASP A 619 -10.53 8.22 -13.83
CA ASP A 619 -10.76 7.71 -15.18
C ASP A 619 -9.62 8.04 -16.17
N GLY A 620 -8.53 8.64 -15.68
CA GLY A 620 -7.35 8.97 -16.49
C GLY A 620 -7.52 10.17 -17.42
N ARG A 621 -8.59 10.97 -17.29
CA ARG A 621 -8.87 12.07 -18.21
C ARG A 621 -7.83 13.19 -18.23
N ALA A 622 -7.08 13.36 -17.14
CA ALA A 622 -6.13 14.45 -16.99
C ALA A 622 -4.76 14.00 -17.51
N ARG A 623 -4.31 14.63 -18.60
CA ARG A 623 -3.05 14.27 -19.29
C ARG A 623 -1.79 14.66 -18.52
N ASN A 624 -1.93 15.52 -17.50
CA ASN A 624 -0.84 16.03 -16.69
C ASN A 624 -1.39 16.60 -15.36
N LEU A 625 -0.49 16.94 -14.44
CA LEU A 625 -0.86 17.50 -13.13
C LEU A 625 -1.61 18.84 -13.22
N THR A 626 -1.33 19.67 -14.23
CA THR A 626 -2.04 20.94 -14.44
C THR A 626 -3.51 20.68 -14.72
N GLU A 627 -3.82 19.77 -15.64
CA GLU A 627 -5.19 19.36 -15.95
C GLU A 627 -5.86 18.70 -14.75
N ALA A 628 -5.12 17.87 -13.99
CA ALA A 628 -5.65 17.25 -12.79
C ALA A 628 -6.13 18.29 -11.79
N ILE A 629 -5.34 19.34 -11.53
CA ILE A 629 -5.72 20.48 -10.66
C ILE A 629 -6.93 21.22 -11.24
N LEU A 630 -6.94 21.50 -12.54
CA LEU A 630 -8.03 22.24 -13.19
C LEU A 630 -9.35 21.46 -13.29
N TRP A 631 -9.31 20.13 -13.13
CA TRP A 631 -10.50 19.30 -13.01
C TRP A 631 -11.13 19.31 -11.62
N HIS A 632 -10.43 19.80 -10.60
CA HIS A 632 -10.99 19.90 -9.24
C HIS A 632 -12.20 20.86 -9.25
N GLY A 633 -13.27 20.47 -8.60
CA GLY A 633 -14.45 21.30 -8.38
C GLY A 633 -15.10 20.93 -7.06
N GLY A 634 -16.35 21.32 -6.86
CA GLY A 634 -17.06 21.06 -5.60
C GLY A 634 -16.29 21.70 -4.43
N GLU A 635 -15.95 20.90 -3.42
CA GLU A 635 -15.18 21.33 -2.24
C GLU A 635 -13.79 21.90 -2.62
N ALA A 636 -13.22 21.47 -3.74
CA ALA A 636 -11.90 21.90 -4.18
C ALA A 636 -11.91 23.08 -5.19
N GLU A 637 -13.07 23.72 -5.41
CA GLU A 637 -13.22 24.83 -6.37
C GLU A 637 -12.30 26.01 -6.02
N THR A 638 -12.22 26.40 -4.74
CA THR A 638 -11.35 27.51 -4.30
C THR A 638 -9.88 27.22 -4.55
N ALA A 639 -9.43 25.98 -4.32
CA ALA A 639 -8.05 25.57 -4.57
C ALA A 639 -7.71 25.60 -6.08
N LYS A 640 -8.62 25.10 -6.93
CA LYS A 640 -8.50 25.20 -8.39
C LYS A 640 -8.39 26.66 -8.82
N GLU A 641 -9.32 27.51 -8.39
CA GLU A 641 -9.36 28.90 -8.83
C GLU A 641 -8.15 29.69 -8.33
N THR A 642 -7.64 29.36 -7.14
CA THR A 642 -6.36 29.92 -6.67
C THR A 642 -5.24 29.55 -7.64
N PHE A 643 -5.10 28.28 -8.02
CA PHE A 643 -4.10 27.85 -9.01
C PHE A 643 -4.28 28.52 -10.38
N ARG A 644 -5.53 28.60 -10.88
CA ARG A 644 -5.84 29.21 -12.18
C ARG A 644 -5.46 30.70 -12.23
N ASN A 645 -5.53 31.39 -11.08
CA ASN A 645 -5.23 32.81 -10.95
C ASN A 645 -3.79 33.11 -10.51
N MET A 646 -2.98 32.11 -10.13
CA MET A 646 -1.56 32.31 -9.81
C MET A 646 -0.75 32.76 -11.03
N PRO A 647 0.35 33.52 -10.85
CA PRO A 647 1.35 33.74 -11.90
C PRO A 647 1.96 32.43 -12.40
N ALA A 648 2.39 32.39 -13.66
CA ALA A 648 3.01 31.20 -14.27
C ALA A 648 4.17 30.62 -13.44
N SER A 649 5.02 31.47 -12.84
CA SER A 649 6.14 31.05 -12.00
C SER A 649 5.72 30.30 -10.73
N ASP A 650 4.54 30.62 -10.19
CA ASP A 650 4.00 29.98 -8.99
C ASP A 650 3.30 28.67 -9.35
N ARG A 651 2.58 28.65 -10.48
CA ARG A 651 2.05 27.39 -11.04
C ARG A 651 3.19 26.40 -11.30
N SER A 652 4.27 26.84 -11.95
CA SER A 652 5.45 25.99 -12.21
C SER A 652 6.13 25.51 -10.92
N ALA A 653 6.24 26.37 -9.89
CA ALA A 653 6.80 25.98 -8.60
C ALA A 653 5.95 24.91 -7.89
N LEU A 654 4.62 25.06 -7.87
CA LEU A 654 3.69 24.07 -7.32
C LEU A 654 3.84 22.72 -8.04
N LEU A 655 3.86 22.73 -9.37
CA LEU A 655 4.05 21.51 -10.16
C LEU A 655 5.41 20.86 -9.90
N LYS A 656 6.47 21.65 -9.71
CA LYS A 656 7.81 21.15 -9.35
C LYS A 656 7.80 20.48 -7.98
N PHE A 657 7.08 21.04 -7.00
CA PHE A 657 6.86 20.41 -5.71
C PHE A 657 6.16 19.06 -5.83
N LEU A 658 5.05 18.98 -6.57
CA LEU A 658 4.34 17.71 -6.80
C LEU A 658 5.23 16.67 -7.50
N LYS A 659 6.00 17.08 -8.51
CA LYS A 659 6.96 16.21 -9.22
C LYS A 659 8.15 15.79 -8.36
N SER A 660 8.43 16.50 -7.26
CA SER A 660 9.46 16.10 -6.30
C SER A 660 9.01 14.92 -5.41
N MET A 661 7.72 14.60 -5.35
CA MET A 661 7.17 13.56 -4.48
C MET A 661 7.37 12.14 -5.01
#